data_AF-A0A936W4I3-F1
#
_entry.id   AF-A0A936W4I3-F1
#
_cell.length_a   1.000
_cell.length_b   1.000
_cell.length_c   1.000
_cell.angle_alpha   90.00
_cell.angle_beta   90.00
_cell.angle_gamma   90.00
#
_symmetry.space_group_name_H-M   'P 1'
#
loop_
_entity.id
_entity.type
_entity.pdbx_description
1 polymer ?
#
loop_
_entity_poly.entity_id
_entity_poly.type
_entity_poly.pdbx_seq_one_letter_code
_entity_poly.pdbx_strand_id
1 'polypeptide(L)'
;MELKALLIGINAYPTNPLTQCIADVTKMSHYLEGLKGPFTGVSIKTLKDSKATRANILKEIKTHLGSAGDTDVALLYYSGHGAQEECPGLFPDVHDGLLECLVCYDPHDALDSGQLLTSKEIRYALSQMPHNPHLVTIIDACHSGDIVRAFHADDTKGNKRIKRIAGTFPARPFKDFLFAADKTLVTNDQGPKQLFIPAKNHIHIAACQSSESSWEDGDGGVFTRYLLELLKATEGKLSYLDITRWAKLSMQDVTSEKQTPTIYTVGEGKTLATDSWLNMHPKGFAMPQGRVINTVNEGWVYTRGALLGVQPDMEVIIDLGNGKEEKVKVDAVSLEKSTLHMSLPQVNMLSELNKPFFTARTELSTLNQLKLSVVSIDHEPAITKEVTKTLKANKLVKIVDTAAADFQCTIFNGFAYFTLPEHDFQPLARQISIGNKTALKKELERQLGYFVKWQHFYALDNPGKDYEQSPIRIEVESEKKWVDITNGVLTMRPEAKKVYNGELFQTAKIRVNNKSKETLHVGVLTLNSDMSITSKPFKGKSVTLVPGESQTILLYNEEDSPVVRASLDMYKEVYNWKEEWFYYKFIYSNDEDFTTSMQGPEFRQPVLEPPLFFKKATKSLTRAAKGEGSGEPPPDQKKWGTCLTQIKLPNLYHNIIHGNLKELWDQYEASEDLAPFIKELYFDEVFDGTSYKLMLKQNKDQTAAQATSKATDSWLVKALNSLYKAGRIRRFKRQRKQTGPIVVAEGDSWFLFPKPGVRDTLDYIMDHYRLLSLAEAGDEITDYIKNPELLTSVIKENPDFVLISGGGNDILGEQVQAILKSDVKNGVDATDFLMVDVFNQKLDQLRKGYISFFEKIHVLKPEAKIFIHGYDYIRSAPDARTIKSGWANRYMIKAGIDNIAHRELIIHYLVDTFNTMLEEFATKYDYVRYVNHRGTVKLNEWMDEIHPNNTGYEKVAKNFLKAMQAV
;
A
#
# COMPACT_ATOMS: atom_id res chain seq x y z
N MET A 1 -8.62 31.00 12.11
CA MET A 1 -8.28 31.09 10.68
C MET A 1 -8.96 32.32 10.12
N GLU A 2 -8.21 33.16 9.41
CA GLU A 2 -8.76 34.28 8.64
C GLU A 2 -9.03 33.86 7.20
N LEU A 3 -9.98 34.53 6.55
CA LEU A 3 -10.23 34.44 5.13
C LEU A 3 -9.76 35.73 4.44
N LYS A 4 -8.80 35.62 3.53
CA LYS A 4 -8.32 36.74 2.70
C LYS A 4 -8.74 36.52 1.26
N ALA A 5 -9.63 37.36 0.76
CA ALA A 5 -10.17 37.26 -0.60
C ALA A 5 -9.74 38.45 -1.47
N LEU A 6 -9.33 38.17 -2.71
CA LEU A 6 -9.13 39.14 -3.78
C LEU A 6 -10.17 38.88 -4.87
N LEU A 7 -11.13 39.80 -5.03
CA LEU A 7 -12.24 39.69 -5.98
C LEU A 7 -12.02 40.67 -7.13
N ILE A 8 -11.97 40.17 -8.36
CA ILE A 8 -11.66 40.93 -9.57
C ILE A 8 -12.85 40.82 -10.52
N GLY A 9 -13.36 41.96 -10.99
CA GLY A 9 -14.51 42.02 -11.89
C GLY A 9 -14.36 43.13 -12.91
N ILE A 10 -14.47 42.80 -14.19
CA ILE A 10 -14.24 43.76 -15.27
C ILE A 10 -15.39 43.65 -16.27
N ASN A 11 -16.11 44.75 -16.44
CA ASN A 11 -17.15 44.94 -17.44
C ASN A 11 -16.67 45.87 -18.56
N ALA A 12 -16.00 46.96 -18.17
CA ALA A 12 -15.69 48.10 -19.02
C ALA A 12 -14.48 47.88 -19.95
N TYR A 13 -14.48 46.77 -20.71
CA TYR A 13 -13.52 46.56 -21.78
C TYR A 13 -13.80 47.52 -22.94
N PRO A 14 -12.77 48.17 -23.53
CA PRO A 14 -12.95 49.02 -24.72
C PRO A 14 -13.60 48.27 -25.88
N THR A 15 -13.18 47.02 -26.10
CA THR A 15 -13.72 46.10 -27.09
C THR A 15 -14.52 44.98 -26.41
N ASN A 16 -15.71 44.69 -26.92
CA ASN A 16 -16.60 43.63 -26.44
C ASN A 16 -16.97 43.73 -24.93
N PRO A 17 -17.56 44.85 -24.45
CA PRO A 17 -17.84 45.02 -23.02
C PRO A 17 -18.74 43.92 -22.45
N LEU A 18 -18.54 43.57 -21.19
CA LEU A 18 -19.39 42.68 -20.41
C LEU A 18 -20.32 43.51 -19.50
N THR A 19 -21.36 42.90 -18.93
CA THR A 19 -22.34 43.64 -18.11
C THR A 19 -22.46 43.11 -16.68
N GLN A 20 -22.06 41.88 -16.38
CA GLN A 20 -22.36 41.26 -15.07
C GLN A 20 -21.16 40.95 -14.18
N CYS A 21 -19.93 41.09 -14.64
CA CYS A 21 -18.74 40.70 -13.87
C CYS A 21 -18.61 41.49 -12.56
N ILE A 22 -19.03 42.76 -12.53
CA ILE A 22 -19.08 43.57 -11.30
C ILE A 22 -20.18 43.08 -10.35
N ALA A 23 -21.33 42.66 -10.88
CA ALA A 23 -22.44 42.12 -10.11
C ALA A 23 -22.03 40.79 -9.47
N ASP A 24 -21.34 39.93 -10.23
CA ASP A 24 -20.76 38.67 -9.76
C ASP A 24 -19.81 38.88 -8.58
N VAL A 25 -18.85 39.81 -8.71
CA VAL A 25 -17.95 40.21 -7.61
C VAL A 25 -18.72 40.68 -6.39
N THR A 26 -19.80 41.45 -6.60
CA THR A 26 -20.61 41.99 -5.50
C THR A 26 -21.37 40.89 -4.77
N LYS A 27 -21.93 39.91 -5.50
CA LYS A 27 -22.59 38.73 -4.93
C LYS A 27 -21.62 37.83 -4.16
N MET A 28 -20.42 37.61 -4.72
CA MET A 28 -19.36 36.85 -4.05
C MET A 28 -18.92 37.56 -2.76
N SER A 29 -18.69 38.88 -2.79
CA SER A 29 -18.35 39.67 -1.60
C SER A 29 -19.40 39.50 -0.50
N HIS A 30 -20.68 39.68 -0.83
CA HIS A 30 -21.78 39.52 0.13
C HIS A 30 -21.85 38.11 0.71
N TYR A 31 -21.65 37.08 -0.12
CA TYR A 31 -21.62 35.70 0.35
C TYR A 31 -20.48 35.48 1.36
N LEU A 32 -19.26 35.91 1.03
CA LEU A 32 -18.08 35.74 1.89
C LEU A 32 -18.19 36.55 3.20
N GLU A 33 -18.72 37.77 3.15
CA GLU A 33 -19.02 38.58 4.35
C GLU A 33 -20.07 37.92 5.25
N GLY A 34 -20.97 37.13 4.67
CA GLY A 34 -21.98 36.34 5.37
C GLY A 34 -21.42 35.13 6.13
N LEU A 35 -20.19 34.69 5.87
CA LEU A 35 -19.56 33.51 6.50
C LEU A 35 -19.07 33.76 7.93
N LYS A 36 -19.94 34.30 8.80
CA LYS A 36 -19.64 34.57 10.21
C LYS A 36 -19.63 33.26 11.02
N GLY A 37 -18.55 33.02 11.77
CA GLY A 37 -18.43 31.87 12.67
C GLY A 37 -17.19 31.00 12.42
N PRO A 38 -17.02 30.39 11.23
CA PRO A 38 -15.85 29.56 10.90
C PRO A 38 -14.54 30.34 10.84
N PHE A 39 -14.61 31.63 10.51
CA PHE A 39 -13.46 32.53 10.38
C PHE A 39 -13.39 33.52 11.54
N THR A 40 -12.18 33.79 12.02
CA THR A 40 -11.89 34.84 13.01
C THR A 40 -11.95 36.24 12.38
N GLY A 41 -11.80 36.33 11.06
CA GLY A 41 -11.95 37.55 10.28
C GLY A 41 -12.05 37.26 8.79
N VAL A 42 -12.83 38.08 8.07
CA VAL A 42 -12.95 38.05 6.61
C VAL A 42 -12.44 39.37 6.06
N SER A 43 -11.38 39.33 5.25
CA SER A 43 -10.72 40.49 4.67
C SER A 43 -10.80 40.44 3.14
N ILE A 44 -11.63 41.30 2.55
CA ILE A 44 -11.90 41.31 1.12
C ILE A 44 -11.26 42.53 0.47
N LYS A 45 -10.50 42.30 -0.60
CA LYS A 45 -10.02 43.33 -1.54
C LYS A 45 -10.71 43.16 -2.86
N THR A 46 -11.21 44.26 -3.42
CA THR A 46 -12.01 44.24 -4.63
C THR A 46 -11.40 45.18 -5.68
N LEU A 47 -11.12 44.64 -6.86
CA LEU A 47 -10.64 45.40 -8.03
C LEU A 47 -11.72 45.35 -9.11
N LYS A 48 -12.30 46.51 -9.43
CA LYS A 48 -13.38 46.67 -10.42
C LYS A 48 -12.92 47.56 -11.57
N ASP A 49 -13.18 47.15 -12.80
CA ASP A 49 -12.88 47.88 -14.05
C ASP A 49 -11.50 48.55 -14.02
N SER A 50 -11.46 49.88 -14.03
CA SER A 50 -10.25 50.71 -14.05
C SER A 50 -9.25 50.45 -12.92
N LYS A 51 -9.67 49.78 -11.84
CA LYS A 51 -8.78 49.36 -10.76
C LYS A 51 -8.16 47.98 -10.99
N ALA A 52 -8.75 47.15 -11.83
CA ALA A 52 -8.32 45.78 -12.15
C ALA A 52 -7.25 45.74 -13.25
N THR A 53 -6.24 46.60 -13.12
CA THR A 53 -5.07 46.59 -14.01
C THR A 53 -4.14 45.43 -13.66
N ARG A 54 -3.35 44.96 -14.63
CA ARG A 54 -2.36 43.89 -14.42
C ARG A 54 -1.45 44.15 -13.22
N ALA A 55 -0.97 45.39 -13.08
CA ALA A 55 -0.11 45.80 -11.97
C ALA A 55 -0.81 45.73 -10.61
N ASN A 56 -2.07 46.18 -10.51
CA ASN A 56 -2.82 46.15 -9.27
C ASN A 56 -3.18 44.72 -8.84
N ILE A 57 -3.57 43.87 -9.80
CA ILE A 57 -3.87 42.45 -9.52
C ILE A 57 -2.64 41.75 -8.94
N LEU A 58 -1.48 41.87 -9.60
CA LEU A 58 -0.23 41.27 -9.14
C LEU A 58 0.21 41.80 -7.78
N LYS A 59 0.05 43.12 -7.55
CA LYS A 59 0.30 43.74 -6.25
C LYS A 59 -0.55 43.09 -5.15
N GLU A 60 -1.86 43.00 -5.34
CA GLU A 60 -2.76 42.46 -4.31
C GLU A 60 -2.60 40.94 -4.11
N ILE A 61 -2.22 40.17 -5.13
CA ILE A 61 -1.80 38.77 -4.93
C ILE A 61 -0.60 38.71 -3.98
N LYS A 62 0.42 39.55 -4.22
CA LYS A 62 1.65 39.56 -3.41
C LYS A 62 1.41 40.09 -1.99
N THR A 63 0.64 41.17 -1.84
CA THR A 63 0.47 41.85 -0.55
C THR A 63 -0.71 41.32 0.25
N HIS A 64 -1.90 41.26 -0.35
CA HIS A 64 -3.12 40.87 0.36
C HIS A 64 -3.19 39.36 0.56
N LEU A 65 -3.18 38.58 -0.53
CA LEU A 65 -3.21 37.12 -0.43
C LEU A 65 -1.92 36.58 0.20
N GLY A 66 -0.75 37.14 -0.16
CA GLY A 66 0.54 36.78 0.41
C GLY A 66 0.70 37.02 1.92
N SER A 67 -0.22 37.76 2.55
CA SER A 67 -0.26 37.96 4.00
C SER A 67 -1.04 36.88 4.77
N ALA A 68 -1.63 35.88 4.08
CA ALA A 68 -2.31 34.75 4.73
C ALA A 68 -1.28 33.77 5.32
N GLY A 69 -1.47 33.36 6.58
CA GLY A 69 -0.62 32.38 7.27
C GLY A 69 -0.98 30.94 6.93
N ASP A 70 -0.21 29.97 7.45
CA ASP A 70 -0.39 28.54 7.15
C ASP A 70 -1.72 27.93 7.62
N THR A 71 -2.44 28.62 8.49
CA THR A 71 -3.77 28.20 8.99
C THR A 71 -4.94 28.98 8.37
N ASP A 72 -4.64 29.95 7.51
CA ASP A 72 -5.63 30.84 6.90
C ASP A 72 -6.11 30.32 5.55
N VAL A 73 -7.11 31.00 5.00
CA VAL A 73 -7.66 30.74 3.68
C VAL A 73 -7.37 31.94 2.77
N ALA A 74 -6.88 31.66 1.57
CA ALA A 74 -6.65 32.66 0.54
C ALA A 74 -7.55 32.36 -0.67
N LEU A 75 -8.34 33.33 -1.12
CA LEU A 75 -9.25 33.17 -2.26
C LEU A 75 -8.94 34.22 -3.34
N LEU A 76 -8.60 33.76 -4.53
CA LEU A 76 -8.55 34.59 -5.74
C LEU A 76 -9.80 34.31 -6.58
N TYR A 77 -10.60 35.33 -6.83
CA TYR A 77 -11.80 35.24 -7.65
C TYR A 77 -11.72 36.23 -8.81
N TYR A 78 -11.96 35.77 -10.03
CA TYR A 78 -11.97 36.60 -11.24
C TYR A 78 -13.25 36.34 -12.04
N SER A 79 -13.93 37.41 -12.44
CA SER A 79 -15.01 37.38 -13.44
C SER A 79 -14.69 38.41 -14.52
N GLY A 80 -14.59 37.97 -15.77
CA GLY A 80 -14.17 38.81 -16.89
C GLY A 80 -13.79 37.98 -18.13
N HIS A 81 -13.21 38.63 -19.14
CA HIS A 81 -12.75 37.92 -20.33
C HIS A 81 -11.52 37.06 -20.05
N GLY A 82 -11.48 35.89 -20.69
CA GLY A 82 -10.25 35.18 -20.98
C GLY A 82 -9.83 35.38 -22.43
N ALA A 83 -8.56 35.08 -22.70
CA ALA A 83 -7.94 35.13 -24.02
C ALA A 83 -6.80 34.09 -24.11
N GLN A 84 -6.32 33.87 -25.32
CA GLN A 84 -5.13 33.06 -25.60
C GLN A 84 -4.02 33.90 -26.22
N GLU A 85 -2.78 33.58 -25.89
CA GLU A 85 -1.58 34.19 -26.46
C GLU A 85 -0.66 33.11 -27.02
N GLU A 86 -0.08 33.31 -28.19
CA GLU A 86 0.92 32.38 -28.73
C GLU A 86 2.13 32.25 -27.79
N CYS A 87 2.65 31.04 -27.65
CA CYS A 87 3.79 30.73 -26.83
C CYS A 87 4.59 29.55 -27.41
N PRO A 88 5.26 29.74 -28.55
CA PRO A 88 5.99 28.67 -29.20
C PRO A 88 7.21 28.25 -28.38
N GLY A 89 7.14 27.06 -27.76
CA GLY A 89 8.29 26.34 -27.21
C GLY A 89 8.94 26.92 -25.94
N LEU A 90 8.29 27.85 -25.25
CA LEU A 90 8.84 28.48 -24.04
C LEU A 90 8.51 27.71 -22.75
N PHE A 91 7.32 27.12 -22.67
CA PHE A 91 6.90 26.31 -21.53
C PHE A 91 6.60 24.88 -22.00
N PRO A 92 7.18 23.86 -21.37
CA PRO A 92 6.95 22.47 -21.77
C PRO A 92 5.49 22.05 -21.56
N ASP A 93 4.80 22.61 -20.55
CA ASP A 93 3.40 22.34 -20.26
C ASP A 93 2.40 23.15 -21.12
N VAL A 94 2.83 23.63 -22.30
CA VAL A 94 1.99 24.33 -23.30
C VAL A 94 2.17 23.63 -24.65
N HIS A 95 1.24 22.73 -24.99
CA HIS A 95 1.39 21.79 -26.12
C HIS A 95 0.78 22.28 -27.44
N ASP A 96 -0.31 23.04 -27.36
CA ASP A 96 -0.95 23.71 -28.50
C ASP A 96 -0.21 24.99 -28.91
N GLY A 97 0.84 25.35 -28.16
CA GLY A 97 1.56 26.61 -28.36
C GLY A 97 0.76 27.83 -27.90
N LEU A 98 -0.26 27.68 -27.05
CA LEU A 98 -1.12 28.76 -26.58
C LEU A 98 -1.11 28.88 -25.05
N LEU A 99 -0.95 30.10 -24.55
CA LEU A 99 -1.06 30.45 -23.14
C LEU A 99 -2.44 31.01 -22.81
N GLU A 100 -3.09 30.37 -21.85
CA GLU A 100 -4.32 30.91 -21.26
C GLU A 100 -4.05 32.17 -20.45
N CYS A 101 -4.83 33.22 -20.74
CA CYS A 101 -4.67 34.56 -20.17
C CYS A 101 -5.99 35.08 -19.60
N LEU A 102 -5.88 35.85 -18.51
CA LEU A 102 -6.93 36.77 -18.05
C LEU A 102 -6.70 38.13 -18.68
N VAL A 103 -7.78 38.75 -19.18
CA VAL A 103 -7.70 40.10 -19.77
C VAL A 103 -7.87 41.12 -18.65
N CYS A 104 -6.80 41.82 -18.27
CA CYS A 104 -6.88 42.89 -17.29
C CYS A 104 -7.46 44.15 -17.93
N TYR A 105 -7.91 45.11 -17.11
CA TYR A 105 -8.34 46.39 -17.62
C TYR A 105 -7.12 47.19 -18.12
N ASP A 106 -7.21 47.67 -19.36
CA ASP A 106 -6.33 48.68 -19.94
C ASP A 106 -7.19 49.83 -20.53
N PRO A 107 -6.91 51.10 -20.19
CA PRO A 107 -7.63 52.24 -20.78
C PRO A 107 -7.27 52.48 -22.25
N HIS A 108 -6.23 51.85 -22.80
CA HIS A 108 -5.83 51.99 -24.20
C HIS A 108 -6.56 50.95 -25.06
N ASP A 109 -7.14 51.40 -26.17
CA ASP A 109 -7.91 50.57 -27.12
C ASP A 109 -7.02 49.63 -27.97
N ALA A 110 -5.73 49.51 -27.63
CA ALA A 110 -4.82 48.60 -28.29
C ALA A 110 -4.90 47.23 -27.60
N LEU A 111 -5.56 46.27 -28.25
CA LEU A 111 -5.50 44.86 -27.86
C LEU A 111 -4.06 44.34 -28.03
N ASP A 112 -3.18 44.59 -27.05
CA ASP A 112 -1.82 44.07 -27.01
C ASP A 112 -1.60 43.11 -25.83
N SER A 113 -0.43 42.46 -25.78
CA SER A 113 -0.09 41.49 -24.74
C SER A 113 0.13 42.10 -23.35
N GLY A 114 0.22 43.43 -23.23
CA GLY A 114 0.51 44.16 -21.99
C GLY A 114 -0.60 44.10 -20.95
N GLN A 115 -1.86 43.99 -21.41
CA GLN A 115 -3.03 43.82 -20.55
C GLN A 115 -3.30 42.35 -20.15
N LEU A 116 -2.63 41.40 -20.80
CA LEU A 116 -2.83 39.98 -20.55
C LEU A 116 -2.02 39.50 -19.34
N LEU A 117 -2.71 38.87 -18.39
CA LEU A 117 -2.11 38.18 -17.27
C LEU A 117 -2.15 36.68 -17.52
N THR A 118 -1.00 36.08 -17.83
CA THR A 118 -0.96 34.67 -18.23
C THR A 118 -1.10 33.73 -17.03
N SER A 119 -1.59 32.52 -17.27
CA SER A 119 -1.64 31.44 -16.29
C SER A 119 -0.27 31.17 -15.62
N LYS A 120 0.84 31.33 -16.35
CA LYS A 120 2.20 31.19 -15.82
C LYS A 120 2.57 32.32 -14.87
N GLU A 121 2.15 33.55 -15.15
CA GLU A 121 2.40 34.71 -14.29
C GLU A 121 1.59 34.64 -13.00
N ILE A 122 0.34 34.19 -13.06
CA ILE A 122 -0.50 33.94 -11.89
C ILE A 122 0.14 32.85 -11.03
N ARG A 123 0.52 31.73 -11.65
CA ARG A 123 1.20 30.62 -10.99
C ARG A 123 2.48 31.07 -10.29
N TYR A 124 3.32 31.84 -10.98
CA TYR A 124 4.53 32.42 -10.40
C TYR A 124 4.19 33.32 -9.21
N ALA A 125 3.26 34.27 -9.35
CA ALA A 125 2.87 35.19 -8.28
C ALA A 125 2.38 34.45 -7.02
N LEU A 126 1.55 33.41 -7.18
CA LEU A 126 1.08 32.56 -6.07
C LEU A 126 2.21 31.74 -5.43
N SER A 127 3.18 31.28 -6.23
CA SER A 127 4.35 30.53 -5.72
C SER A 127 5.23 31.35 -4.77
N GLN A 128 5.22 32.68 -4.93
CA GLN A 128 5.99 33.61 -4.10
C GLN A 128 5.35 33.91 -2.74
N MET A 129 4.16 33.35 -2.44
CA MET A 129 3.54 33.49 -1.12
C MET A 129 4.42 32.81 -0.05
N PRO A 130 4.73 33.49 1.07
CA PRO A 130 5.65 32.98 2.09
C PRO A 130 5.12 31.74 2.84
N HIS A 131 3.81 31.70 3.08
CA HIS A 131 3.12 30.62 3.78
C HIS A 131 2.30 29.76 2.81
N ASN A 132 1.79 28.62 3.26
CA ASN A 132 0.93 27.71 2.50
C ASN A 132 -0.51 27.68 3.07
N PRO A 133 -1.29 28.78 2.92
CA PRO A 133 -2.69 28.79 3.32
C PRO A 133 -3.52 27.80 2.48
N HIS A 134 -4.76 27.57 2.89
CA HIS A 134 -5.75 26.90 2.04
C HIS A 134 -6.11 27.82 0.87
N LEU A 135 -5.38 27.70 -0.22
CA LEU A 135 -5.49 28.57 -1.39
C LEU A 135 -6.55 28.04 -2.37
N VAL A 136 -7.42 28.94 -2.83
CA VAL A 136 -8.48 28.66 -3.81
C VAL A 136 -8.43 29.73 -4.89
N THR A 137 -8.51 29.31 -6.14
CA THR A 137 -8.63 30.19 -7.31
C THR A 137 -9.93 29.85 -8.05
N ILE A 138 -10.72 30.86 -8.38
CA ILE A 138 -12.00 30.72 -9.08
C ILE A 138 -11.97 31.67 -10.27
N ILE A 139 -12.00 31.11 -11.47
CA ILE A 139 -11.92 31.85 -12.73
C ILE A 139 -13.23 31.66 -13.50
N ASP A 140 -14.06 32.70 -13.49
CA ASP A 140 -15.26 32.81 -14.30
C ASP A 140 -14.97 33.58 -15.60
N ALA A 141 -14.26 32.89 -16.49
CA ALA A 141 -13.82 33.37 -17.79
C ALA A 141 -13.74 32.21 -18.80
N CYS A 142 -13.80 32.53 -20.09
CA CYS A 142 -13.61 31.56 -21.17
C CYS A 142 -12.25 31.77 -21.84
N HIS A 143 -11.54 30.66 -22.03
CA HIS A 143 -10.12 30.60 -22.35
C HIS A 143 -9.85 30.08 -23.77
N SER A 144 -10.65 29.15 -24.29
CA SER A 144 -10.35 28.43 -25.53
C SER A 144 -10.79 29.12 -26.85
N GLY A 145 -9.98 28.97 -27.92
CA GLY A 145 -9.97 29.82 -29.13
C GLY A 145 -10.62 29.33 -30.44
N ASP A 146 -11.61 28.43 -30.44
CA ASP A 146 -12.24 28.01 -31.72
C ASP A 146 -12.97 29.15 -32.46
N ILE A 147 -12.68 29.27 -33.76
CA ILE A 147 -13.34 30.16 -34.73
C ILE A 147 -14.84 29.84 -34.86
N VAL A 148 -15.22 28.56 -34.82
CA VAL A 148 -16.64 28.12 -34.94
C VAL A 148 -17.49 28.66 -33.78
N ARG A 149 -16.90 28.81 -32.59
CA ARG A 149 -17.60 29.34 -31.40
C ARG A 149 -17.84 30.85 -31.48
N ALA A 150 -17.06 31.58 -32.28
CA ALA A 150 -17.26 33.01 -32.51
C ALA A 150 -18.50 33.29 -33.40
N PHE A 151 -18.88 32.36 -34.28
CA PHE A 151 -20.08 32.50 -35.13
C PHE A 151 -21.41 32.42 -34.34
N HIS A 152 -21.40 31.85 -33.13
CA HIS A 152 -22.57 31.81 -32.24
C HIS A 152 -22.64 33.01 -31.27
N ALA A 153 -21.62 33.89 -31.25
CA ALA A 153 -21.55 35.00 -30.30
C ALA A 153 -22.45 36.21 -30.66
N ASP A 154 -23.00 36.23 -31.87
CA ASP A 154 -23.73 37.38 -32.43
C ASP A 154 -25.27 37.25 -32.41
N ASP A 155 -25.82 36.30 -31.62
CA ASP A 155 -27.27 36.24 -31.42
C ASP A 155 -27.73 37.33 -30.44
N THR A 156 -27.81 38.54 -30.98
CA THR A 156 -28.39 39.76 -30.39
C THR A 156 -29.85 39.62 -29.96
N LYS A 157 -30.48 38.44 -30.12
CA LYS A 157 -31.85 38.17 -29.65
C LYS A 157 -31.96 37.66 -28.22
N GLY A 158 -30.86 37.35 -27.53
CA GLY A 158 -30.86 37.03 -26.10
C GLY A 158 -29.82 37.85 -25.35
N ASN A 159 -30.12 38.34 -24.15
CA ASN A 159 -29.19 39.10 -23.29
C ASN A 159 -27.96 38.28 -22.78
N LYS A 160 -27.49 37.28 -23.54
CA LYS A 160 -26.39 36.37 -23.17
C LYS A 160 -25.09 36.81 -23.84
N ARG A 161 -23.96 36.73 -23.13
CA ARG A 161 -22.61 37.06 -23.66
C ARG A 161 -21.59 36.02 -23.26
N ILE A 162 -20.63 35.74 -24.14
CA ILE A 162 -19.48 34.88 -23.83
C ILE A 162 -18.38 35.71 -23.17
N LYS A 163 -17.86 35.25 -22.04
CA LYS A 163 -16.76 35.90 -21.31
C LYS A 163 -15.39 35.62 -21.96
N ARG A 164 -15.21 36.01 -23.23
CA ARG A 164 -13.96 35.84 -24.03
C ARG A 164 -13.64 37.03 -24.95
N ILE A 165 -12.35 37.30 -25.19
CA ILE A 165 -11.90 38.07 -26.37
C ILE A 165 -11.54 37.09 -27.49
N ALA A 166 -12.15 37.26 -28.66
CA ALA A 166 -11.95 36.37 -29.80
C ALA A 166 -10.57 36.58 -30.45
N GLY A 167 -10.01 35.49 -31.00
CA GLY A 167 -8.69 35.48 -31.62
C GLY A 167 -7.57 35.09 -30.67
N THR A 168 -6.37 34.94 -31.24
CA THR A 168 -5.14 34.61 -30.51
C THR A 168 -4.20 35.80 -30.55
N PHE A 169 -3.70 36.22 -29.39
CA PHE A 169 -2.73 37.29 -29.27
C PHE A 169 -1.33 36.82 -29.67
N PRO A 170 -0.48 37.68 -30.27
CA PRO A 170 0.88 37.32 -30.62
C PRO A 170 1.73 37.06 -29.38
N ALA A 171 2.74 36.21 -29.52
CA ALA A 171 3.66 35.87 -28.43
C ALA A 171 4.41 37.10 -27.89
N ARG A 172 4.35 37.33 -26.57
CA ARG A 172 5.12 38.40 -25.92
C ARG A 172 6.61 38.08 -25.85
N PRO A 173 7.48 39.11 -25.92
CA PRO A 173 8.89 38.95 -25.62
C PRO A 173 9.15 38.36 -24.22
N PHE A 174 10.14 37.47 -24.09
CA PHE A 174 10.45 36.81 -22.81
C PHE A 174 10.67 37.80 -21.65
N LYS A 175 11.32 38.94 -21.94
CA LYS A 175 11.60 40.01 -20.97
C LYS A 175 10.35 40.63 -20.33
N ASP A 176 9.18 40.45 -20.94
CA ASP A 176 7.93 41.05 -20.51
C ASP A 176 7.14 40.11 -19.55
N PHE A 177 7.60 38.87 -19.37
CA PHE A 177 7.09 38.00 -18.31
C PHE A 177 7.52 38.47 -16.92
N LEU A 178 6.62 38.39 -15.95
CA LEU A 178 6.85 38.75 -14.54
C LEU A 178 8.11 38.09 -13.93
N PHE A 179 8.39 36.86 -14.32
CA PHE A 179 9.49 36.05 -13.79
C PHE A 179 10.77 36.11 -14.64
N ALA A 180 10.83 36.95 -15.67
CA ALA A 180 11.99 37.04 -16.57
C ALA A 180 13.31 37.39 -15.85
N ALA A 181 13.23 38.09 -14.72
CA ALA A 181 14.39 38.46 -13.90
C ALA A 181 14.81 37.38 -12.88
N ASP A 182 14.01 36.33 -12.70
CA ASP A 182 14.28 35.28 -11.72
C ASP A 182 15.24 34.22 -12.28
N LYS A 183 16.52 34.38 -11.93
CA LYS A 183 17.60 33.50 -12.39
C LYS A 183 17.48 32.06 -11.88
N THR A 184 16.67 31.80 -10.86
CA THR A 184 16.51 30.45 -10.28
C THR A 184 15.65 29.52 -11.15
N LEU A 185 14.87 30.08 -12.08
CA LEU A 185 14.00 29.33 -12.99
C LEU A 185 14.71 28.85 -14.27
N VAL A 186 15.96 29.25 -14.47
CA VAL A 186 16.77 28.93 -15.66
C VAL A 186 17.70 27.76 -15.31
N THR A 187 17.55 26.63 -16.02
CA THR A 187 18.47 25.47 -15.91
C THR A 187 19.46 25.48 -17.09
N ASN A 188 20.72 25.13 -16.85
CA ASN A 188 21.89 25.42 -17.71
C ASN A 188 21.85 24.87 -19.17
N ASP A 189 22.07 25.78 -20.13
CA ASP A 189 23.04 25.84 -21.25
C ASP A 189 23.22 24.77 -22.35
N GLN A 190 22.28 23.86 -22.64
CA GLN A 190 22.32 23.11 -23.92
C GLN A 190 20.91 22.85 -24.50
N GLY A 191 20.33 23.84 -25.22
CA GLY A 191 19.08 23.68 -25.99
C GLY A 191 18.10 24.86 -25.87
N PRO A 192 17.01 24.91 -26.68
CA PRO A 192 15.99 25.96 -26.56
C PRO A 192 15.40 25.96 -25.14
N LYS A 193 15.41 27.13 -24.48
CA LYS A 193 15.21 27.31 -23.04
C LYS A 193 13.76 27.04 -22.61
N GLN A 194 13.44 25.80 -22.27
CA GLN A 194 12.17 25.44 -21.61
C GLN A 194 12.18 25.92 -20.14
N LEU A 195 11.13 26.63 -19.71
CA LEU A 195 11.00 27.15 -18.34
C LEU A 195 9.98 26.36 -17.50
N PHE A 196 10.36 26.05 -16.25
CA PHE A 196 9.47 25.42 -15.26
C PHE A 196 9.07 26.40 -14.16
N ILE A 197 7.81 26.82 -14.14
CA ILE A 197 7.28 27.69 -13.09
C ILE A 197 6.84 26.84 -11.88
N PRO A 198 7.29 27.10 -10.64
CA PRO A 198 6.82 26.38 -9.46
C PRO A 198 5.32 26.62 -9.21
N ALA A 199 4.61 25.63 -8.70
CA ALA A 199 3.19 25.75 -8.34
C ALA A 199 3.01 25.76 -6.82
N LYS A 200 2.23 26.71 -6.30
CA LYS A 200 1.73 26.67 -4.92
C LYS A 200 0.58 25.66 -4.83
N ASN A 201 0.46 24.95 -3.71
CA ASN A 201 -0.65 24.02 -3.53
C ASN A 201 -1.99 24.75 -3.42
N HIS A 202 -2.96 24.48 -4.30
CA HIS A 202 -4.28 25.15 -4.28
C HIS A 202 -5.38 24.37 -4.99
N ILE A 203 -6.64 24.74 -4.72
CA ILE A 203 -7.79 24.37 -5.54
C ILE A 203 -7.96 25.38 -6.65
N HIS A 204 -8.07 24.91 -7.89
CA HIS A 204 -8.45 25.73 -9.03
C HIS A 204 -9.82 25.33 -9.54
N ILE A 205 -10.68 26.33 -9.72
CA ILE A 205 -12.04 26.19 -10.22
C ILE A 205 -12.16 27.05 -11.49
N ALA A 206 -12.43 26.42 -12.62
CA ALA A 206 -12.76 27.10 -13.87
C ALA A 206 -14.27 26.95 -14.15
N ALA A 207 -14.88 28.00 -14.72
CA ALA A 207 -16.32 28.06 -14.93
C ALA A 207 -16.87 27.12 -16.02
N CYS A 208 -16.01 26.58 -16.89
CA CYS A 208 -16.40 25.65 -17.95
C CYS A 208 -15.24 24.69 -18.29
N GLN A 209 -15.52 23.64 -19.07
CA GLN A 209 -14.48 22.85 -19.72
C GLN A 209 -13.81 23.65 -20.85
N SER A 210 -12.62 23.25 -21.29
CA SER A 210 -11.92 23.89 -22.42
C SER A 210 -12.70 23.74 -23.75
N SER A 211 -13.50 22.69 -23.89
CA SER A 211 -14.40 22.50 -25.04
C SER A 211 -15.69 23.31 -24.96
N GLU A 212 -15.91 24.10 -23.91
CA GLU A 212 -17.15 24.83 -23.64
C GLU A 212 -16.88 26.34 -23.53
N SER A 213 -17.92 27.13 -23.22
CA SER A 213 -17.80 28.57 -22.99
C SER A 213 -18.37 28.95 -21.63
N SER A 214 -17.78 29.97 -20.99
CA SER A 214 -18.38 30.63 -19.85
C SER A 214 -19.27 31.79 -20.31
N TRP A 215 -20.49 31.83 -19.79
CA TRP A 215 -21.54 32.76 -20.18
C TRP A 215 -21.92 33.74 -19.06
N GLU A 216 -22.39 34.93 -19.44
CA GLU A 216 -23.21 35.81 -18.60
C GLU A 216 -24.57 36.08 -19.26
N ASP A 217 -25.59 36.33 -18.45
CA ASP A 217 -26.93 36.73 -18.89
C ASP A 217 -27.46 37.96 -18.11
N GLY A 218 -28.76 38.23 -18.17
CA GLY A 218 -29.37 39.36 -17.43
C GLY A 218 -29.23 39.27 -15.91
N ASP A 219 -29.00 38.08 -15.37
CA ASP A 219 -28.97 37.80 -13.94
C ASP A 219 -27.57 37.60 -13.39
N GLY A 220 -26.54 37.43 -14.21
CA GLY A 220 -25.15 37.25 -13.74
C GLY A 220 -24.29 36.36 -14.64
N GLY A 221 -23.06 36.10 -14.19
CA GLY A 221 -22.28 34.96 -14.68
C GLY A 221 -22.97 33.65 -14.31
N VAL A 222 -23.22 32.79 -15.29
CA VAL A 222 -24.01 31.56 -15.10
C VAL A 222 -23.37 30.66 -14.04
N PHE A 223 -22.06 30.43 -14.12
CA PHE A 223 -21.30 29.67 -13.14
C PHE A 223 -21.33 30.29 -11.74
N THR A 224 -21.11 31.61 -11.65
CA THR A 224 -21.09 32.30 -10.36
C THR A 224 -22.44 32.25 -9.66
N ARG A 225 -23.53 32.46 -10.41
CA ARG A 225 -24.90 32.31 -9.89
C ARG A 225 -25.13 30.91 -9.36
N TYR A 226 -24.85 29.89 -10.19
CA TYR A 226 -24.98 28.49 -9.83
C TYR A 226 -24.21 28.14 -8.54
N LEU A 227 -22.92 28.49 -8.50
CA LEU A 227 -22.04 28.21 -7.36
C LEU A 227 -22.59 28.84 -6.07
N LEU A 228 -23.04 30.09 -6.12
CA LEU A 228 -23.53 30.79 -4.94
C LEU A 228 -24.90 30.25 -4.46
N GLU A 229 -25.80 29.91 -5.38
CA GLU A 229 -27.08 29.27 -5.05
C GLU A 229 -26.84 27.92 -4.37
N LEU A 230 -25.96 27.11 -4.97
CA LEU A 230 -25.53 25.85 -4.43
C LEU A 230 -24.96 26.00 -3.02
N LEU A 231 -23.96 26.86 -2.84
CA LEU A 231 -23.30 27.07 -1.55
C LEU A 231 -24.26 27.61 -0.48
N LYS A 232 -25.20 28.49 -0.84
CA LYS A 232 -26.23 28.98 0.09
C LYS A 232 -27.18 27.87 0.50
N ALA A 233 -27.67 27.09 -0.47
CA ALA A 233 -28.60 26.00 -0.23
C ALA A 233 -27.99 24.91 0.67
N THR A 234 -26.68 24.74 0.63
CA THR A 234 -25.96 23.78 1.48
C THR A 234 -25.32 24.39 2.73
N GLU A 235 -25.50 25.69 3.00
CA GLU A 235 -24.78 26.41 4.06
C GLU A 235 -23.24 26.24 4.00
N GLY A 236 -22.67 26.09 2.78
CA GLY A 236 -21.25 25.80 2.57
C GLY A 236 -20.77 24.41 2.98
N LYS A 237 -21.68 23.50 3.38
CA LYS A 237 -21.39 22.10 3.77
C LYS A 237 -21.18 21.19 2.55
N LEU A 238 -20.22 21.55 1.71
CA LEU A 238 -19.81 20.81 0.51
C LEU A 238 -18.30 20.62 0.49
N SER A 239 -17.85 19.50 -0.06
CA SER A 239 -16.48 19.40 -0.56
C SER A 239 -16.36 20.08 -1.94
N TYR A 240 -15.15 20.44 -2.35
CA TYR A 240 -14.95 20.95 -3.71
C TYR A 240 -15.38 19.95 -4.79
N LEU A 241 -15.22 18.65 -4.54
CA LEU A 241 -15.67 17.60 -5.45
C LEU A 241 -17.20 17.56 -5.60
N ASP A 242 -17.95 17.80 -4.51
CA ASP A 242 -19.41 17.86 -4.57
C ASP A 242 -19.86 18.97 -5.53
N ILE A 243 -19.19 20.13 -5.49
CA ILE A 243 -19.51 21.29 -6.33
C ILE A 243 -19.44 20.93 -7.83
N THR A 244 -18.36 20.29 -8.28
CA THR A 244 -18.26 19.88 -9.69
C THR A 244 -19.26 18.79 -10.06
N ARG A 245 -19.43 17.78 -9.20
CA ARG A 245 -20.37 16.68 -9.48
C ARG A 245 -21.78 17.20 -9.66
N TRP A 246 -22.20 18.18 -8.86
CA TRP A 246 -23.54 18.72 -8.97
C TRP A 246 -23.67 19.64 -10.15
N ALA A 247 -22.63 20.41 -10.48
CA ALA A 247 -22.68 21.28 -11.64
C ALA A 247 -22.93 20.48 -12.92
N LYS A 248 -22.29 19.30 -13.06
CA LYS A 248 -22.60 18.38 -14.16
C LYS A 248 -24.09 17.98 -14.25
N LEU A 249 -24.78 17.89 -13.11
CA LEU A 249 -26.15 17.38 -13.04
C LEU A 249 -27.21 18.48 -13.16
N SER A 250 -27.00 19.62 -12.50
CA SER A 250 -28.01 20.67 -12.33
C SER A 250 -27.66 22.00 -12.98
N MET A 251 -26.49 22.15 -13.60
CA MET A 251 -26.17 23.40 -14.31
C MET A 251 -27.05 23.61 -15.55
N GLN A 252 -27.56 22.53 -16.14
CA GLN A 252 -28.59 22.58 -17.20
C GLN A 252 -29.91 23.19 -16.73
N ASP A 253 -30.20 23.16 -15.41
CA ASP A 253 -31.39 23.79 -14.85
C ASP A 253 -31.24 25.33 -14.79
N VAL A 254 -30.01 25.85 -14.87
CA VAL A 254 -29.68 27.28 -14.81
C VAL A 254 -29.44 27.88 -16.20
N THR A 255 -28.98 27.08 -17.16
CA THR A 255 -28.77 27.52 -18.55
C THR A 255 -29.01 26.38 -19.54
N SER A 256 -29.56 26.73 -20.71
CA SER A 256 -29.61 25.84 -21.87
C SER A 256 -28.27 25.67 -22.58
N GLU A 257 -27.30 26.55 -22.28
CA GLU A 257 -25.98 26.52 -22.91
C GLU A 257 -25.08 25.46 -22.26
N LYS A 258 -24.21 24.86 -23.06
CA LYS A 258 -23.23 23.90 -22.54
C LYS A 258 -22.16 24.61 -21.71
N GLN A 259 -22.21 24.42 -20.39
CA GLN A 259 -21.25 24.97 -19.44
C GLN A 259 -21.12 24.05 -18.21
N THR A 260 -19.94 23.44 -18.06
CA THR A 260 -19.62 22.46 -17.02
C THR A 260 -18.36 22.90 -16.28
N PRO A 261 -18.44 23.41 -15.05
CA PRO A 261 -17.26 23.87 -14.34
C PRO A 261 -16.32 22.72 -14.04
N THR A 262 -15.03 23.01 -14.03
CA THR A 262 -13.99 22.04 -13.69
C THR A 262 -13.29 22.45 -12.41
N ILE A 263 -13.03 21.48 -11.54
CA ILE A 263 -12.26 21.70 -10.31
C ILE A 263 -11.11 20.71 -10.27
N TYR A 264 -9.92 21.21 -9.99
CA TYR A 264 -8.75 20.37 -9.82
C TYR A 264 -7.79 20.92 -8.76
N THR A 265 -7.07 20.02 -8.10
CA THR A 265 -5.96 20.37 -7.19
C THR A 265 -4.70 20.67 -8.00
N VAL A 266 -3.98 21.73 -7.66
CA VAL A 266 -2.70 22.13 -8.27
C VAL A 266 -1.62 22.07 -7.20
N GLY A 267 -0.44 21.50 -7.52
CA GLY A 267 0.66 21.31 -6.56
C GLY A 267 0.64 19.93 -5.86
N GLU A 268 1.61 19.68 -4.98
CA GLU A 268 1.79 18.41 -4.24
C GLU A 268 1.52 18.53 -2.72
N GLY A 269 0.74 19.52 -2.30
CA GLY A 269 0.47 19.79 -0.88
C GLY A 269 -0.78 19.10 -0.33
N LYS A 270 -1.16 19.45 0.91
CA LYS A 270 -2.23 18.79 1.69
C LYS A 270 -3.66 19.11 1.25
N THR A 271 -3.86 20.14 0.44
CA THR A 271 -5.20 20.54 -0.02
C THR A 271 -5.75 19.52 -1.02
N LEU A 272 -6.92 18.96 -0.73
CA LEU A 272 -7.58 17.91 -1.51
C LEU A 272 -8.92 18.42 -2.04
N ALA A 273 -9.38 17.85 -3.17
CA ALA A 273 -10.72 18.12 -3.70
C ALA A 273 -11.84 17.68 -2.72
N THR A 274 -11.50 16.86 -1.72
CA THR A 274 -12.40 16.45 -0.63
C THR A 274 -12.51 17.44 0.48
N ASP A 275 -11.59 18.40 0.56
CA ASP A 275 -11.65 19.39 1.62
C ASP A 275 -12.94 20.17 1.50
N SER A 276 -13.50 20.53 2.66
CA SER A 276 -14.68 21.38 2.70
C SER A 276 -14.40 22.71 1.99
N TRP A 277 -15.43 23.28 1.38
CA TRP A 277 -15.44 24.61 0.81
C TRP A 277 -14.76 25.61 1.77
N LEU A 278 -13.74 26.31 1.27
CA LEU A 278 -12.89 27.26 2.01
C LEU A 278 -12.34 26.71 3.34
N ASN A 279 -12.16 25.39 3.45
CA ASN A 279 -11.73 24.72 4.68
C ASN A 279 -12.60 25.06 5.91
N MET A 280 -13.88 25.39 5.71
CA MET A 280 -14.79 25.81 6.78
C MET A 280 -15.09 24.70 7.81
N HIS A 281 -14.97 23.43 7.42
CA HIS A 281 -15.34 22.26 8.24
C HIS A 281 -14.21 21.21 8.31
N PRO A 282 -13.05 21.53 8.90
CA PRO A 282 -11.86 20.65 8.89
C PRO A 282 -11.97 19.43 9.82
N LYS A 283 -12.92 19.41 10.75
CA LYS A 283 -13.16 18.30 11.68
C LYS A 283 -14.61 17.84 11.58
N GLY A 284 -14.85 16.68 10.99
CA GLY A 284 -16.15 15.99 11.09
C GLY A 284 -17.09 16.08 9.89
N PHE A 285 -16.63 16.52 8.72
CA PHE A 285 -17.40 16.28 7.49
C PHE A 285 -17.18 14.83 7.05
N ALA A 286 -17.98 13.90 7.59
CA ALA A 286 -18.07 12.58 7.00
C ALA A 286 -18.68 12.74 5.62
N MET A 287 -17.91 12.46 4.56
CA MET A 287 -18.44 12.45 3.21
C MET A 287 -19.65 11.52 3.18
N PRO A 288 -20.85 12.00 2.82
CA PRO A 288 -22.00 11.12 2.64
C PRO A 288 -21.64 10.03 1.62
N GLN A 289 -22.06 8.79 1.87
CA GLN A 289 -21.78 7.69 0.94
C GLN A 289 -22.31 7.96 -0.47
N GLY A 290 -23.35 8.79 -0.61
CA GLY A 290 -23.78 9.50 -1.82
C GLY A 290 -24.84 10.55 -1.47
N ARG A 291 -25.46 11.16 -2.47
CA ARG A 291 -26.52 12.15 -2.28
C ARG A 291 -27.64 11.93 -3.29
N VAL A 292 -28.85 12.33 -2.92
CA VAL A 292 -30.03 12.31 -3.79
C VAL A 292 -30.44 13.74 -4.09
N ILE A 293 -30.53 14.09 -5.37
CA ILE A 293 -30.91 15.41 -5.86
C ILE A 293 -32.07 15.29 -6.84
N ASN A 294 -32.91 16.31 -6.93
CA ASN A 294 -33.94 16.40 -7.96
C ASN A 294 -33.44 17.32 -9.08
N THR A 295 -33.49 16.85 -10.32
CA THR A 295 -33.07 17.57 -11.53
C THR A 295 -34.29 17.77 -12.44
N VAL A 296 -34.32 18.85 -13.21
CA VAL A 296 -35.48 19.14 -14.08
C VAL A 296 -35.65 18.07 -15.16
N ASN A 297 -34.53 17.56 -15.70
CA ASN A 297 -34.54 16.66 -16.86
C ASN A 297 -34.63 15.17 -16.49
N GLU A 298 -34.05 14.75 -15.36
CA GLU A 298 -33.94 13.32 -15.00
C GLU A 298 -34.69 12.97 -13.71
N GLY A 299 -35.34 13.94 -13.06
CA GLY A 299 -36.02 13.74 -11.78
C GLY A 299 -35.03 13.44 -10.66
N TRP A 300 -35.37 12.49 -9.78
CA TRP A 300 -34.54 12.14 -8.62
C TRP A 300 -33.35 11.25 -8.99
N VAL A 301 -32.16 11.78 -8.76
CA VAL A 301 -30.87 11.17 -9.12
C VAL A 301 -30.05 10.93 -7.87
N TYR A 302 -29.51 9.72 -7.73
CA TYR A 302 -28.45 9.38 -6.79
C TYR A 302 -27.08 9.66 -7.45
N THR A 303 -26.22 10.41 -6.76
CA THR A 303 -24.91 10.88 -7.27
C THR A 303 -23.83 9.78 -7.33
N ARG A 304 -24.24 8.52 -7.50
CA ARG A 304 -23.38 7.34 -7.63
C ARG A 304 -23.88 6.48 -8.78
N GLY A 305 -22.96 6.05 -9.62
CA GLY A 305 -23.22 5.18 -10.76
C GLY A 305 -22.40 3.89 -10.73
N ALA A 306 -22.34 3.23 -11.88
CA ALA A 306 -21.71 1.92 -12.05
C ALA A 306 -20.22 1.91 -11.69
N LEU A 307 -19.50 3.03 -11.84
CA LEU A 307 -18.07 3.11 -11.46
C LEU A 307 -17.81 2.79 -9.99
N LEU A 308 -18.76 3.12 -9.13
CA LEU A 308 -18.67 2.83 -7.70
C LEU A 308 -19.33 1.50 -7.37
N GLY A 309 -19.94 0.85 -8.35
CA GLY A 309 -20.59 -0.46 -8.29
C GLY A 309 -22.07 -0.41 -7.93
N VAL A 310 -22.74 0.73 -8.14
CA VAL A 310 -24.22 0.79 -8.12
C VAL A 310 -24.78 -0.05 -9.27
N GLN A 311 -25.89 -0.74 -9.01
CA GLN A 311 -26.58 -1.62 -9.95
C GLN A 311 -28.08 -1.29 -9.94
N PRO A 312 -28.82 -1.62 -11.01
CA PRO A 312 -30.28 -1.58 -11.00
C PRO A 312 -30.87 -2.36 -9.80
N ASP A 313 -32.04 -1.95 -9.33
CA ASP A 313 -32.78 -2.52 -8.20
C ASP A 313 -32.11 -2.40 -6.81
N MET A 314 -30.90 -1.87 -6.73
CA MET A 314 -30.19 -1.69 -5.47
C MET A 314 -30.93 -0.66 -4.58
N GLU A 315 -30.99 -0.93 -3.27
CA GLU A 315 -31.68 -0.04 -2.34
C GLU A 315 -30.79 1.14 -1.93
N VAL A 316 -31.35 2.35 -2.06
CA VAL A 316 -30.77 3.60 -1.59
C VAL A 316 -31.58 4.10 -0.39
N ILE A 317 -30.90 4.22 0.74
CA ILE A 317 -31.43 4.79 1.97
C ILE A 317 -31.14 6.29 1.98
N ILE A 318 -32.20 7.08 1.91
CA ILE A 318 -32.20 8.54 1.95
C ILE A 318 -32.40 8.98 3.40
N ASP A 319 -31.49 9.79 3.92
CA ASP A 319 -31.62 10.44 5.23
C ASP A 319 -32.45 11.72 5.10
N LEU A 320 -33.63 11.70 5.72
CA LEU A 320 -34.56 12.83 5.73
C LEU A 320 -34.21 13.86 6.83
N GLY A 321 -33.31 13.52 7.73
CA GLY A 321 -32.94 14.28 8.93
C GLY A 321 -33.68 13.81 10.18
N ASN A 322 -33.16 14.18 11.36
CA ASN A 322 -33.72 13.83 12.68
C ASN A 322 -33.90 12.32 12.91
N GLY A 323 -33.05 11.49 12.32
CA GLY A 323 -33.09 10.03 12.43
C GLY A 323 -34.19 9.35 11.60
N LYS A 324 -34.85 10.07 10.70
CA LYS A 324 -35.82 9.50 9.75
C LYS A 324 -35.12 9.14 8.44
N GLU A 325 -35.46 7.98 7.89
CA GLU A 325 -34.89 7.46 6.65
C GLU A 325 -35.98 6.95 5.72
N GLU A 326 -35.74 7.07 4.42
CA GLU A 326 -36.61 6.54 3.37
C GLU A 326 -35.83 5.61 2.45
N LYS A 327 -36.44 4.51 2.03
CA LYS A 327 -35.82 3.52 1.16
C LYS A 327 -36.41 3.62 -0.24
N VAL A 328 -35.54 3.81 -1.23
CA VAL A 328 -35.91 3.86 -2.64
C VAL A 328 -35.03 2.92 -3.44
N LYS A 329 -35.47 2.54 -4.64
CA LYS A 329 -34.69 1.65 -5.51
C LYS A 329 -34.02 2.44 -6.63
N VAL A 330 -32.84 1.97 -7.01
CA VAL A 330 -32.19 2.40 -8.25
C VAL A 330 -33.00 1.88 -9.44
N ASP A 331 -33.31 2.77 -10.36
CA ASP A 331 -34.00 2.48 -11.61
C ASP A 331 -32.98 2.20 -12.73
N ALA A 332 -32.40 3.24 -13.31
CA ALA A 332 -31.35 3.13 -14.31
C ALA A 332 -29.99 3.57 -13.74
N VAL A 333 -28.92 2.91 -14.18
CA VAL A 333 -27.55 3.22 -13.78
C VAL A 333 -26.76 3.71 -14.98
N SER A 334 -26.13 4.86 -14.81
CA SER A 334 -25.11 5.38 -15.73
C SER A 334 -23.71 5.25 -15.11
N LEU A 335 -22.69 5.75 -15.80
CA LEU A 335 -21.30 5.65 -15.35
C LEU A 335 -21.06 6.34 -13.98
N GLU A 336 -21.48 7.61 -13.84
CA GLU A 336 -21.22 8.44 -12.64
C GLU A 336 -22.43 8.58 -11.70
N LYS A 337 -23.66 8.32 -12.17
CA LYS A 337 -24.93 8.56 -11.44
C LYS A 337 -25.99 7.48 -11.69
N SER A 338 -27.07 7.47 -10.91
CA SER A 338 -28.21 6.56 -11.10
C SER A 338 -29.54 7.27 -10.87
N THR A 339 -30.57 6.99 -11.68
CA THR A 339 -31.95 7.46 -11.44
C THR A 339 -32.64 6.58 -10.40
N LEU A 340 -33.65 7.13 -9.73
CA LEU A 340 -34.35 6.46 -8.65
C LEU A 340 -35.82 6.23 -9.01
N HIS A 341 -36.29 5.00 -8.78
CA HIS A 341 -37.70 4.68 -8.85
C HIS A 341 -38.37 5.08 -7.53
N MET A 342 -39.18 6.13 -7.58
CA MET A 342 -39.92 6.66 -6.42
C MET A 342 -41.43 6.62 -6.66
N SER A 343 -42.17 6.21 -5.65
CA SER A 343 -43.63 6.31 -5.64
C SER A 343 -44.08 7.77 -5.46
N LEU A 344 -45.28 8.10 -5.91
CA LEU A 344 -45.84 9.46 -5.77
C LEU A 344 -45.84 9.98 -4.30
N PRO A 345 -46.17 9.16 -3.28
CA PRO A 345 -46.02 9.59 -1.88
C PRO A 345 -44.59 9.94 -1.49
N GLN A 346 -43.59 9.19 -1.96
CA GLN A 346 -42.17 9.48 -1.69
C GLN A 346 -41.76 10.78 -2.37
N VAL A 347 -42.12 10.98 -3.64
CA VAL A 347 -41.84 12.24 -4.36
C VAL A 347 -42.44 13.44 -3.64
N ASN A 348 -43.70 13.35 -3.21
CA ASN A 348 -44.37 14.42 -2.47
C ASN A 348 -43.66 14.70 -1.14
N MET A 349 -43.31 13.66 -0.38
CA MET A 349 -42.60 13.81 0.89
C MET A 349 -41.24 14.52 0.73
N LEU A 350 -40.41 14.09 -0.25
CA LEU A 350 -39.12 14.74 -0.48
C LEU A 350 -39.30 16.18 -0.98
N SER A 351 -40.32 16.44 -1.80
CA SER A 351 -40.60 17.78 -2.34
C SER A 351 -41.10 18.75 -1.26
N GLU A 352 -41.92 18.30 -0.31
CA GLU A 352 -42.40 19.09 0.82
C GLU A 352 -41.28 19.53 1.76
N LEU A 353 -40.25 18.69 1.91
CA LEU A 353 -39.06 19.05 2.69
C LEU A 353 -38.24 20.17 2.04
N ASN A 354 -38.46 20.42 0.75
CA ASN A 354 -37.86 21.51 -0.04
C ASN A 354 -36.35 21.66 0.18
N LYS A 355 -35.65 20.52 0.23
CA LYS A 355 -34.19 20.47 0.39
C LYS A 355 -33.53 20.40 -0.99
N PRO A 356 -32.40 21.10 -1.20
CA PRO A 356 -31.63 21.01 -2.44
C PRO A 356 -31.06 19.61 -2.70
N PHE A 357 -30.86 18.81 -1.63
CA PHE A 357 -30.40 17.44 -1.70
C PHE A 357 -30.72 16.71 -0.39
N PHE A 358 -30.60 15.38 -0.45
CA PHE A 358 -30.61 14.50 0.70
C PHE A 358 -29.32 13.71 0.76
N THR A 359 -28.78 13.50 1.97
CA THR A 359 -27.70 12.53 2.16
C THR A 359 -28.26 11.13 1.97
N ALA A 360 -27.51 10.27 1.29
CA ALA A 360 -27.98 8.92 1.02
C ALA A 360 -26.84 7.91 1.06
N ARG A 361 -27.20 6.64 1.21
CA ARG A 361 -26.28 5.51 1.24
C ARG A 361 -26.95 4.26 0.66
N THR A 362 -26.18 3.24 0.35
CA THR A 362 -26.69 1.92 -0.04
C THR A 362 -26.50 0.92 1.11
N GLU A 363 -27.35 -0.10 1.23
CA GLU A 363 -27.26 -1.11 2.31
C GLU A 363 -25.99 -1.98 2.22
N LEU A 364 -25.59 -2.30 0.99
CA LEU A 364 -24.29 -2.87 0.66
C LEU A 364 -23.39 -1.72 0.24
N SER A 365 -22.10 -1.74 0.62
CA SER A 365 -21.19 -0.81 -0.03
C SER A 365 -21.24 -1.11 -1.52
N THR A 366 -21.21 -0.07 -2.32
CA THR A 366 -21.21 -0.19 -3.78
C THR A 366 -19.98 -0.98 -4.28
N LEU A 367 -18.96 -1.17 -3.45
CA LEU A 367 -17.77 -1.95 -3.78
C LEU A 367 -18.02 -3.47 -3.76
N ASN A 368 -17.36 -4.17 -4.68
CA ASN A 368 -17.35 -5.63 -4.74
C ASN A 368 -16.84 -6.27 -3.43
N GLN A 369 -17.42 -7.42 -3.07
CA GLN A 369 -16.98 -8.20 -1.91
C GLN A 369 -15.60 -8.82 -2.18
N LEU A 370 -14.63 -8.52 -1.32
CA LEU A 370 -13.27 -9.05 -1.34
C LEU A 370 -13.24 -10.48 -0.77
N LYS A 371 -12.68 -11.43 -1.51
CA LYS A 371 -12.40 -12.79 -1.02
C LYS A 371 -11.04 -12.82 -0.36
N LEU A 372 -10.98 -13.25 0.90
CA LEU A 372 -9.76 -13.22 1.71
C LEU A 372 -9.56 -14.55 2.43
N SER A 373 -8.35 -15.10 2.45
CA SER A 373 -7.99 -16.21 3.35
C SER A 373 -7.24 -15.70 4.58
N VAL A 374 -7.22 -16.48 5.66
CA VAL A 374 -6.41 -16.19 6.85
C VAL A 374 -5.56 -17.41 7.17
N VAL A 375 -4.24 -17.23 7.19
CA VAL A 375 -3.26 -18.30 7.42
C VAL A 375 -2.35 -17.92 8.57
N SER A 376 -2.06 -18.86 9.47
CA SER A 376 -1.12 -18.66 10.57
C SER A 376 0.01 -19.67 10.48
N ILE A 377 1.18 -19.21 10.08
CA ILE A 377 2.39 -20.04 9.95
C ILE A 377 2.89 -20.47 11.34
N ASP A 378 2.83 -19.57 12.33
CA ASP A 378 3.23 -19.87 13.71
C ASP A 378 2.19 -20.68 14.49
N HIS A 379 1.08 -21.07 13.85
CA HIS A 379 -0.03 -21.81 14.47
C HIS A 379 -0.51 -21.17 15.80
N GLU A 380 -0.82 -19.86 15.79
CA GLU A 380 -1.38 -19.15 16.96
C GLU A 380 -2.92 -19.08 16.86
N PRO A 381 -3.70 -20.08 17.33
CA PRO A 381 -5.14 -20.17 17.09
C PRO A 381 -5.94 -19.03 17.73
N ALA A 382 -5.50 -18.53 18.89
CA ALA A 382 -6.15 -17.41 19.57
C ALA A 382 -6.07 -16.11 18.76
N ILE A 383 -4.89 -15.80 18.20
CA ILE A 383 -4.68 -14.62 17.37
C ILE A 383 -5.35 -14.79 16.01
N THR A 384 -5.24 -15.97 15.40
CA THR A 384 -5.92 -16.29 14.12
C THR A 384 -7.43 -16.07 14.23
N LYS A 385 -8.06 -16.50 15.33
CA LYS A 385 -9.48 -16.28 15.61
C LYS A 385 -9.80 -14.78 15.75
N GLU A 386 -8.95 -14.02 16.41
CA GLU A 386 -9.12 -12.56 16.60
C GLU A 386 -8.98 -11.77 15.30
N VAL A 387 -7.95 -12.07 14.50
CA VAL A 387 -7.74 -11.48 13.17
C VAL A 387 -8.91 -11.82 12.26
N THR A 388 -9.31 -13.09 12.19
CA THR A 388 -10.47 -13.53 11.40
C THR A 388 -11.76 -12.83 11.82
N LYS A 389 -11.99 -12.66 13.13
CA LYS A 389 -13.16 -11.93 13.66
C LYS A 389 -13.14 -10.47 13.22
N THR A 390 -11.99 -9.81 13.29
CA THR A 390 -11.82 -8.41 12.86
C THR A 390 -12.11 -8.25 11.37
N LEU A 391 -11.54 -9.12 10.53
CA LEU A 391 -11.73 -9.06 9.08
C LEU A 391 -13.20 -9.35 8.69
N LYS A 392 -13.83 -10.35 9.30
CA LYS A 392 -15.25 -10.69 9.09
C LYS A 392 -16.23 -9.62 9.56
N ALA A 393 -15.82 -8.69 10.42
CA ALA A 393 -16.69 -7.59 10.85
C ALA A 393 -17.00 -6.62 9.70
N ASN A 394 -16.15 -6.58 8.67
CA ASN A 394 -16.41 -5.83 7.45
C ASN A 394 -17.30 -6.65 6.50
N LYS A 395 -18.50 -6.15 6.20
CA LYS A 395 -19.48 -6.82 5.30
C LYS A 395 -18.95 -7.03 3.87
N LEU A 396 -17.91 -6.29 3.48
CA LEU A 396 -17.24 -6.39 2.19
C LEU A 396 -16.17 -7.47 2.13
N VAL A 397 -16.03 -8.27 3.18
CA VAL A 397 -15.06 -9.37 3.21
C VAL A 397 -15.79 -10.69 3.31
N LYS A 398 -15.44 -11.61 2.40
CA LYS A 398 -15.81 -13.02 2.48
C LYS A 398 -14.55 -13.82 2.77
N ILE A 399 -14.55 -14.52 3.91
CA ILE A 399 -13.45 -15.45 4.21
C ILE A 399 -13.66 -16.74 3.42
N VAL A 400 -12.64 -17.14 2.66
CA VAL A 400 -12.63 -18.32 1.80
C VAL A 400 -11.31 -19.08 1.94
N ASP A 401 -11.22 -20.25 1.33
CA ASP A 401 -9.98 -21.02 1.24
C ASP A 401 -8.94 -20.31 0.36
N THR A 402 -7.66 -20.53 0.64
CA THR A 402 -6.54 -19.84 -0.05
C THR A 402 -6.61 -19.91 -1.57
N ALA A 403 -6.99 -21.07 -2.14
CA ALA A 403 -7.10 -21.25 -3.59
C ALA A 403 -8.19 -20.39 -4.26
N ALA A 404 -9.18 -19.92 -3.50
CA ALA A 404 -10.28 -19.09 -3.99
C ALA A 404 -10.19 -17.63 -3.55
N ALA A 405 -9.13 -17.27 -2.82
CA ALA A 405 -8.96 -15.94 -2.24
C ALA A 405 -8.32 -14.98 -3.24
N ASP A 406 -8.72 -13.71 -3.22
CA ASP A 406 -8.07 -12.64 -4.00
C ASP A 406 -6.76 -12.21 -3.32
N PHE A 407 -6.77 -12.17 -1.98
CA PHE A 407 -5.62 -11.89 -1.12
C PHE A 407 -5.63 -12.83 0.08
N GLN A 408 -4.53 -12.84 0.84
CA GLN A 408 -4.39 -13.60 2.08
C GLN A 408 -3.90 -12.71 3.22
N CYS A 409 -4.46 -12.86 4.42
CA CYS A 409 -3.88 -12.32 5.65
C CYS A 409 -3.03 -13.40 6.33
N THR A 410 -1.73 -13.21 6.35
CA THR A 410 -0.75 -14.13 6.94
C THR A 410 -0.35 -13.67 8.34
N ILE A 411 -0.24 -14.61 9.28
CA ILE A 411 0.26 -14.40 10.63
C ILE A 411 1.58 -15.17 10.77
N PHE A 412 2.66 -14.44 11.02
CA PHE A 412 4.01 -14.99 11.13
C PHE A 412 4.93 -14.01 11.88
N ASN A 413 5.84 -14.56 12.67
CA ASN A 413 6.88 -13.86 13.41
C ASN A 413 6.35 -12.72 14.31
N GLY A 414 5.17 -12.89 14.92
CA GLY A 414 4.56 -11.84 15.75
C GLY A 414 3.90 -10.70 14.97
N PHE A 415 3.67 -10.89 13.67
CA PHE A 415 3.00 -9.93 12.80
C PHE A 415 1.78 -10.55 12.10
N ALA A 416 0.81 -9.70 11.77
CA ALA A 416 -0.23 -9.96 10.78
C ALA A 416 -0.02 -9.04 9.57
N TYR A 417 -0.15 -9.55 8.35
CA TYR A 417 0.08 -8.78 7.13
C TYR A 417 -0.64 -9.38 5.92
N PHE A 418 -0.89 -8.57 4.89
CA PHE A 418 -1.54 -9.00 3.66
C PHE A 418 -0.51 -9.46 2.63
N THR A 419 -0.82 -10.54 1.92
CA THR A 419 -0.01 -11.19 0.88
C THR A 419 -0.91 -11.60 -0.30
N LEU A 420 -0.29 -11.99 -1.42
CA LEU A 420 -0.99 -12.80 -2.42
C LEU A 420 -1.14 -14.24 -1.90
N PRO A 421 -2.18 -14.99 -2.31
CA PRO A 421 -2.29 -16.41 -1.99
C PRO A 421 -1.00 -17.16 -2.35
N GLU A 422 -0.54 -18.07 -1.49
CA GLU A 422 0.70 -18.87 -1.65
C GLU A 422 2.02 -18.08 -1.61
N HIS A 423 1.97 -16.76 -1.36
CA HIS A 423 3.14 -15.89 -1.20
C HIS A 423 3.34 -15.49 0.26
N ASP A 424 3.33 -16.49 1.14
CA ASP A 424 3.20 -16.33 2.59
C ASP A 424 4.21 -15.37 3.22
N PHE A 425 5.43 -15.28 2.69
CA PHE A 425 6.51 -14.45 3.22
C PHE A 425 6.74 -13.15 2.45
N GLN A 426 5.83 -12.79 1.52
CA GLN A 426 5.96 -11.61 0.65
C GLN A 426 4.84 -10.60 0.94
N PRO A 427 5.00 -9.77 1.99
CA PRO A 427 4.02 -8.76 2.36
C PRO A 427 3.81 -7.75 1.23
N LEU A 428 2.55 -7.38 1.01
CA LEU A 428 2.13 -6.31 0.09
C LEU A 428 2.09 -4.93 0.77
N ALA A 429 2.02 -4.91 2.09
CA ALA A 429 1.96 -3.70 2.91
C ALA A 429 2.70 -3.90 4.23
N ARG A 430 2.91 -2.81 4.97
CA ARG A 430 3.57 -2.83 6.27
C ARG A 430 2.94 -3.84 7.23
N GLN A 431 3.80 -4.67 7.81
CA GLN A 431 3.41 -5.66 8.81
C GLN A 431 2.88 -5.02 10.09
N ILE A 432 1.85 -5.64 10.66
CA ILE A 432 1.13 -5.14 11.83
C ILE A 432 1.49 -6.00 13.04
N SER A 433 2.10 -5.41 14.07
CA SER A 433 2.47 -6.16 15.28
C SER A 433 1.22 -6.67 16.01
N ILE A 434 1.22 -7.95 16.37
CA ILE A 434 0.10 -8.58 17.11
C ILE A 434 0.14 -8.30 18.62
N GLY A 435 1.18 -7.62 19.11
CA GLY A 435 1.38 -7.37 20.55
C GLY A 435 0.36 -6.42 21.19
N ASN A 436 -0.34 -5.61 20.38
CA ASN A 436 -1.38 -4.68 20.84
C ASN A 436 -2.66 -4.86 20.03
N LYS A 437 -3.67 -5.47 20.65
CA LYS A 437 -4.96 -5.80 20.02
C LYS A 437 -5.71 -4.60 19.44
N THR A 438 -5.68 -3.46 20.14
CA THR A 438 -6.37 -2.23 19.69
C THR A 438 -5.68 -1.64 18.46
N ALA A 439 -4.35 -1.59 18.47
CA ALA A 439 -3.56 -1.13 17.34
C ALA A 439 -3.70 -2.08 16.14
N LEU A 440 -3.64 -3.39 16.39
CA LEU A 440 -3.84 -4.44 15.39
C LEU A 440 -5.18 -4.28 14.69
N LYS A 441 -6.28 -4.17 15.45
CA LYS A 441 -7.62 -4.01 14.89
C LYS A 441 -7.72 -2.77 14.00
N LYS A 442 -7.30 -1.62 14.52
CA LYS A 442 -7.37 -0.34 13.79
C LYS A 442 -6.59 -0.38 12.48
N GLU A 443 -5.38 -0.93 12.52
CA GLU A 443 -4.50 -0.97 11.35
C GLU A 443 -4.95 -2.03 10.33
N LEU A 444 -5.47 -3.18 10.78
CA LEU A 444 -6.09 -4.17 9.91
C LEU A 444 -7.30 -3.58 9.18
N GLU A 445 -8.19 -2.89 9.90
CA GLU A 445 -9.36 -2.23 9.29
C GLU A 445 -8.93 -1.16 8.28
N ARG A 446 -7.88 -0.39 8.60
CA ARG A 446 -7.33 0.65 7.70
C ARG A 446 -6.77 0.04 6.42
N GLN A 447 -5.86 -0.94 6.53
CA GLN A 447 -5.26 -1.59 5.36
C GLN A 447 -6.30 -2.36 4.55
N LEU A 448 -7.22 -3.07 5.21
CA LEU A 448 -8.31 -3.80 4.55
C LEU A 448 -9.15 -2.89 3.63
N GLY A 449 -9.43 -1.66 4.05
CA GLY A 449 -10.13 -0.69 3.20
C GLY A 449 -9.42 -0.42 1.87
N TYR A 450 -8.07 -0.45 1.86
CA TYR A 450 -7.28 -0.28 0.65
C TYR A 450 -7.40 -1.47 -0.29
N PHE A 451 -7.32 -2.70 0.24
CA PHE A 451 -7.48 -3.93 -0.54
C PHE A 451 -8.88 -4.06 -1.14
N VAL A 452 -9.93 -3.76 -0.37
CA VAL A 452 -11.32 -3.79 -0.85
C VAL A 452 -11.52 -2.84 -2.03
N LYS A 453 -11.01 -1.60 -1.90
CA LYS A 453 -11.13 -0.60 -2.96
C LYS A 453 -10.29 -0.95 -4.19
N TRP A 454 -9.05 -1.41 -3.98
CA TRP A 454 -8.18 -1.82 -5.08
C TRP A 454 -8.81 -2.97 -5.86
N GLN A 455 -9.35 -3.97 -5.16
CA GLN A 455 -10.03 -5.12 -5.77
C GLN A 455 -11.30 -4.70 -6.52
N HIS A 456 -12.04 -3.72 -6.01
CA HIS A 456 -13.19 -3.16 -6.72
C HIS A 456 -12.80 -2.63 -8.11
N PHE A 457 -11.78 -1.78 -8.21
CA PHE A 457 -11.36 -1.24 -9.50
C PHE A 457 -10.67 -2.26 -10.40
N TYR A 458 -9.97 -3.23 -9.81
CA TYR A 458 -9.43 -4.37 -10.54
C TYR A 458 -10.56 -5.17 -11.22
N ALA A 459 -11.60 -5.52 -10.46
CA ALA A 459 -12.74 -6.30 -10.91
C ALA A 459 -13.87 -5.47 -11.57
N LEU A 460 -13.72 -4.13 -11.63
CA LEU A 460 -14.73 -3.24 -12.20
C LEU A 460 -14.97 -3.62 -13.66
N ASP A 461 -16.20 -3.94 -14.01
CA ASP A 461 -16.58 -4.25 -15.37
C ASP A 461 -17.99 -3.74 -15.64
N ASN A 462 -18.36 -3.59 -16.92
CA ASN A 462 -19.72 -3.20 -17.27
C ASN A 462 -20.63 -4.44 -17.34
N PRO A 463 -21.57 -4.61 -16.40
CA PRO A 463 -22.48 -5.76 -16.40
C PRO A 463 -23.44 -5.75 -17.59
N GLY A 464 -23.72 -4.59 -18.20
CA GLY A 464 -24.56 -4.47 -19.40
C GLY A 464 -23.93 -5.03 -20.67
N LYS A 465 -22.59 -5.20 -20.69
CA LYS A 465 -21.81 -5.61 -21.87
C LYS A 465 -22.17 -4.83 -23.12
N ASP A 466 -22.16 -3.49 -23.01
CA ASP A 466 -22.58 -2.60 -24.11
C ASP A 466 -21.74 -2.75 -25.40
N TYR A 467 -20.59 -3.41 -25.30
CA TYR A 467 -19.69 -3.73 -26.42
C TYR A 467 -19.37 -5.23 -26.45
N GLU A 468 -19.56 -5.90 -27.59
CA GLU A 468 -19.19 -7.31 -27.79
C GLU A 468 -17.66 -7.54 -27.77
N GLN A 469 -16.90 -6.56 -28.26
CA GLN A 469 -15.44 -6.50 -28.23
C GLN A 469 -15.02 -5.10 -27.79
N SER A 470 -13.81 -4.97 -27.22
CA SER A 470 -13.31 -3.66 -26.80
C SER A 470 -13.31 -2.67 -27.97
N PRO A 471 -13.97 -1.50 -27.85
CA PRO A 471 -13.97 -0.45 -28.87
C PRO A 471 -12.64 0.30 -28.95
N ILE A 472 -11.74 0.07 -27.98
CA ILE A 472 -10.38 0.62 -27.96
C ILE A 472 -9.33 -0.50 -28.12
N ARG A 473 -8.21 -0.13 -28.73
CA ARG A 473 -7.02 -0.97 -28.84
C ARG A 473 -5.85 -0.33 -28.09
N ILE A 474 -5.19 -1.09 -27.22
CA ILE A 474 -4.06 -0.65 -26.43
C ILE A 474 -2.81 -1.25 -27.05
N GLU A 475 -1.85 -0.42 -27.44
CA GLU A 475 -0.69 -0.86 -28.20
C GLU A 475 0.61 -0.33 -27.57
N VAL A 476 1.67 -1.15 -27.59
CA VAL A 476 3.02 -0.79 -27.16
C VAL A 476 3.96 -0.67 -28.36
N GLU A 477 4.86 0.32 -28.35
CA GLU A 477 5.92 0.45 -29.35
C GLU A 477 7.03 -0.60 -29.07
N SER A 478 7.26 -1.48 -30.04
CA SER A 478 8.36 -2.45 -30.05
C SER A 478 8.95 -2.53 -31.46
N GLU A 479 10.27 -2.40 -31.59
CA GLU A 479 10.98 -2.44 -32.89
C GLU A 479 10.38 -1.52 -33.98
N LYS A 480 9.95 -0.30 -33.59
CA LYS A 480 9.26 0.68 -34.46
C LYS A 480 7.91 0.21 -35.00
N LYS A 481 7.30 -0.81 -34.40
CA LYS A 481 5.94 -1.29 -34.69
C LYS A 481 5.08 -1.18 -33.44
N TRP A 482 3.78 -1.06 -33.65
CA TRP A 482 2.78 -1.07 -32.57
C TRP A 482 2.24 -2.49 -32.40
N VAL A 483 2.39 -3.04 -31.20
CA VAL A 483 1.96 -4.39 -30.84
C VAL A 483 0.77 -4.28 -29.89
N ASP A 484 -0.30 -5.01 -30.20
CA ASP A 484 -1.52 -5.03 -29.38
C ASP A 484 -1.31 -5.76 -28.06
N ILE A 485 -1.69 -5.09 -26.98
CA ILE A 485 -1.64 -5.61 -25.61
C ILE A 485 -3.00 -5.44 -24.91
N THR A 486 -4.08 -5.22 -25.67
CA THR A 486 -5.43 -5.05 -25.14
C THR A 486 -5.85 -6.26 -24.32
N ASN A 487 -6.24 -6.03 -23.06
CA ASN A 487 -6.55 -7.09 -22.09
C ASN A 487 -5.41 -8.13 -21.90
N GLY A 488 -4.18 -7.74 -22.24
CA GLY A 488 -3.00 -8.61 -22.24
C GLY A 488 -1.98 -8.23 -21.17
N VAL A 489 -0.79 -8.83 -21.30
CA VAL A 489 0.34 -8.63 -20.40
C VAL A 489 1.53 -8.09 -21.18
N LEU A 490 2.04 -6.93 -20.79
CA LEU A 490 3.33 -6.40 -21.26
C LEU A 490 4.43 -6.75 -20.25
N THR A 491 5.42 -7.52 -20.68
CA THR A 491 6.63 -7.77 -19.88
C THR A 491 7.76 -6.86 -20.34
N MET A 492 8.08 -5.85 -19.55
CA MET A 492 9.18 -4.92 -19.78
C MET A 492 10.46 -5.52 -19.21
N ARG A 493 11.38 -5.99 -20.05
CA ARG A 493 12.66 -6.54 -19.57
C ARG A 493 13.65 -5.39 -19.32
N PRO A 494 14.15 -5.18 -18.09
CA PRO A 494 15.13 -4.14 -17.84
C PRO A 494 16.48 -4.51 -18.46
N GLU A 495 17.21 -3.51 -18.95
CA GLU A 495 18.61 -3.69 -19.34
C GLU A 495 19.47 -3.58 -18.08
N ALA A 496 20.36 -4.55 -17.84
CA ALA A 496 21.17 -4.65 -16.61
C ALA A 496 22.02 -3.40 -16.26
N LYS A 497 22.18 -2.44 -17.18
CA LYS A 497 22.93 -1.18 -16.98
C LYS A 497 22.05 0.04 -16.73
N LYS A 498 20.72 -0.06 -16.82
CA LYS A 498 19.78 1.07 -16.63
C LYS A 498 19.26 1.08 -15.19
N VAL A 499 19.95 1.83 -14.33
CA VAL A 499 19.60 2.04 -12.92
C VAL A 499 19.32 3.53 -12.70
N TYR A 500 18.18 3.88 -12.10
CA TYR A 500 17.81 5.25 -11.75
C TYR A 500 17.52 5.33 -10.25
N ASN A 501 18.16 6.26 -9.53
CA ASN A 501 18.10 6.34 -8.07
C ASN A 501 18.44 5.02 -7.33
N GLY A 502 19.23 4.15 -7.95
CA GLY A 502 19.59 2.85 -7.38
C GLY A 502 18.60 1.72 -7.67
N GLU A 503 17.53 1.97 -8.46
CA GLU A 503 16.50 0.98 -8.81
C GLU A 503 16.58 0.59 -10.29
N LEU A 504 16.35 -0.69 -10.58
CA LEU A 504 16.12 -1.15 -11.95
C LEU A 504 14.88 -0.47 -12.51
N PHE A 505 14.97 0.00 -13.74
CA PHE A 505 13.81 0.54 -14.43
C PHE A 505 13.81 0.17 -15.91
N GLN A 506 12.63 0.23 -16.53
CA GLN A 506 12.47 0.15 -17.97
C GLN A 506 11.38 1.11 -18.42
N THR A 507 11.47 1.55 -19.68
CA THR A 507 10.52 2.47 -20.30
C THR A 507 9.89 1.87 -21.56
N ALA A 508 8.60 2.13 -21.82
CA ALA A 508 7.91 1.72 -23.05
C ALA A 508 6.90 2.77 -23.50
N LYS A 509 6.72 3.01 -24.80
CA LYS A 509 5.63 3.88 -25.27
C LYS A 509 4.36 3.08 -25.44
N ILE A 510 3.27 3.52 -24.83
CA ILE A 510 1.96 2.85 -24.91
C ILE A 510 0.95 3.86 -25.43
N ARG A 511 0.12 3.48 -26.40
CA ARG A 511 -0.99 4.30 -26.91
C ARG A 511 -2.31 3.56 -26.81
N VAL A 512 -3.39 4.34 -26.77
CA VAL A 512 -4.76 3.87 -26.94
C VAL A 512 -5.29 4.38 -28.28
N ASN A 513 -6.00 3.52 -29.02
CA ASN A 513 -6.56 3.82 -30.33
C ASN A 513 -8.06 3.51 -30.32
N ASN A 514 -8.89 4.46 -30.76
CA ASN A 514 -10.33 4.23 -30.94
C ASN A 514 -10.57 3.47 -32.26
N LYS A 515 -11.01 2.21 -32.16
CA LYS A 515 -11.35 1.34 -33.30
C LYS A 515 -12.85 1.30 -33.60
N SER A 516 -13.65 1.99 -32.81
CA SER A 516 -15.08 2.08 -33.02
C SER A 516 -15.44 3.15 -34.06
N LYS A 517 -16.75 3.24 -34.36
CA LYS A 517 -17.34 4.32 -35.17
C LYS A 517 -17.91 5.45 -34.31
N GLU A 518 -17.75 5.37 -32.99
CA GLU A 518 -18.30 6.32 -32.02
C GLU A 518 -17.15 7.15 -31.43
N THR A 519 -17.43 8.39 -31.04
CA THR A 519 -16.50 9.18 -30.24
C THR A 519 -16.49 8.65 -28.81
N LEU A 520 -15.30 8.48 -28.23
CA LEU A 520 -15.13 7.88 -26.90
C LEU A 520 -14.37 8.81 -25.97
N HIS A 521 -14.88 8.98 -24.75
CA HIS A 521 -14.12 9.49 -23.62
C HIS A 521 -13.39 8.34 -22.94
N VAL A 522 -12.06 8.41 -22.82
CA VAL A 522 -11.19 7.36 -22.28
C VAL A 522 -10.39 7.88 -21.10
N GLY A 523 -10.51 7.22 -19.95
CA GLY A 523 -9.74 7.48 -18.73
C GLY A 523 -8.97 6.24 -18.31
N VAL A 524 -7.89 6.42 -17.56
CA VAL A 524 -7.02 5.30 -17.15
C VAL A 524 -6.68 5.40 -15.67
N LEU A 525 -6.97 4.34 -14.92
CA LEU A 525 -6.48 4.13 -13.56
C LEU A 525 -5.25 3.21 -13.60
N THR A 526 -4.21 3.59 -12.87
CA THR A 526 -3.08 2.72 -12.55
C THR A 526 -3.34 2.07 -11.20
N LEU A 527 -3.44 0.74 -11.19
CA LEU A 527 -3.57 -0.09 -10.00
C LEU A 527 -2.20 -0.68 -9.69
N ASN A 528 -1.49 -0.09 -8.74
CA ASN A 528 -0.13 -0.48 -8.39
C ASN A 528 -0.14 -1.65 -7.39
N SER A 529 0.93 -2.45 -7.38
CA SER A 529 1.13 -3.56 -6.45
C SER A 529 1.27 -3.15 -4.97
N ASP A 530 1.58 -1.87 -4.71
CA ASP A 530 1.62 -1.22 -3.40
C ASP A 530 0.22 -0.78 -2.88
N MET A 531 -0.82 -1.28 -3.57
CA MET A 531 -2.23 -0.97 -3.37
C MET A 531 -2.61 0.50 -3.62
N SER A 532 -1.74 1.32 -4.19
CA SER A 532 -2.13 2.66 -4.65
C SER A 532 -2.98 2.59 -5.92
N ILE A 533 -3.86 3.58 -6.05
CA ILE A 533 -4.67 3.81 -7.24
C ILE A 533 -4.42 5.25 -7.67
N THR A 534 -3.92 5.42 -8.89
CA THR A 534 -3.65 6.76 -9.43
C THR A 534 -4.33 6.93 -10.78
N SER A 535 -4.72 8.15 -11.13
CA SER A 535 -5.11 8.51 -12.50
C SER A 535 -4.02 9.33 -13.18
N LYS A 536 -2.74 9.04 -12.89
CA LYS A 536 -1.61 9.75 -13.51
C LYS A 536 -1.55 9.59 -15.04
N PRO A 537 -1.91 8.44 -15.65
CA PRO A 537 -2.15 8.36 -17.09
C PRO A 537 -3.25 9.33 -17.53
N PHE A 538 -3.01 10.09 -18.61
CA PHE A 538 -3.83 11.26 -18.99
C PHE A 538 -4.02 12.25 -17.85
N LYS A 539 -3.14 12.13 -16.88
CA LYS A 539 -2.78 13.15 -15.95
C LYS A 539 -4.04 13.67 -15.19
N GLY A 540 -4.90 12.72 -14.82
CA GLY A 540 -6.13 12.87 -14.04
C GLY A 540 -7.38 13.18 -14.85
N LYS A 541 -7.33 13.17 -16.18
CA LYS A 541 -8.45 13.49 -17.06
C LYS A 541 -8.89 12.26 -17.88
N SER A 542 -10.13 12.27 -18.36
CA SER A 542 -10.49 11.51 -19.56
C SER A 542 -10.05 12.29 -20.80
N VAL A 543 -9.70 11.57 -21.85
CA VAL A 543 -9.35 12.11 -23.17
C VAL A 543 -10.44 11.69 -24.15
N THR A 544 -10.88 12.60 -24.98
CA THR A 544 -11.83 12.27 -26.05
C THR A 544 -11.06 11.78 -27.27
N LEU A 545 -11.52 10.69 -27.87
CA LEU A 545 -10.96 10.10 -29.07
C LEU A 545 -12.07 9.95 -30.11
N VAL A 546 -11.95 10.65 -31.23
CA VAL A 546 -12.84 10.42 -32.39
C VAL A 546 -12.47 9.10 -33.09
N PRO A 547 -13.35 8.54 -33.95
CA PRO A 547 -13.06 7.29 -34.66
C PRO A 547 -11.70 7.32 -35.38
N GLY A 548 -10.84 6.33 -35.08
CA GLY A 548 -9.49 6.20 -35.63
C GLY A 548 -8.40 7.01 -34.93
N GLU A 549 -8.75 7.94 -34.04
CA GLU A 549 -7.80 8.74 -33.27
C GLU A 549 -7.00 7.86 -32.29
N SER A 550 -5.77 8.28 -32.00
CA SER A 550 -4.91 7.61 -31.03
C SER A 550 -4.26 8.61 -30.10
N GLN A 551 -4.20 8.28 -28.81
CA GLN A 551 -3.54 9.08 -27.80
C GLN A 551 -2.47 8.24 -27.10
N THR A 552 -1.26 8.78 -26.98
CA THR A 552 -0.17 8.13 -26.24
C THR A 552 -0.34 8.38 -24.74
N ILE A 553 -0.11 7.35 -23.92
CA ILE A 553 -0.16 7.43 -22.46
C ILE A 553 1.05 8.20 -21.96
N LEU A 554 0.77 9.28 -21.22
CA LEU A 554 1.79 10.12 -20.62
C LEU A 554 2.01 9.72 -19.16
N LEU A 555 3.22 9.28 -18.84
CA LEU A 555 3.71 9.15 -17.47
C LEU A 555 5.02 9.92 -17.35
N TYR A 556 4.96 11.09 -16.70
CA TYR A 556 6.07 12.02 -16.43
C TYR A 556 6.50 12.96 -17.57
N ASN A 557 7.10 14.09 -17.17
CA ASN A 557 7.42 15.32 -17.92
C ASN A 557 8.56 15.18 -18.95
N GLU A 558 8.58 14.12 -19.76
CA GLU A 558 9.47 14.06 -20.93
C GLU A 558 8.60 13.93 -22.18
N GLU A 559 7.99 15.04 -22.58
CA GLU A 559 7.06 15.11 -23.73
C GLU A 559 7.74 15.00 -25.09
N ASP A 560 9.09 15.01 -25.13
CA ASP A 560 9.85 14.63 -26.33
C ASP A 560 9.81 13.10 -26.59
N SER A 561 9.45 12.29 -25.59
CA SER A 561 9.27 10.83 -25.74
C SER A 561 8.33 10.25 -24.66
N PRO A 562 7.00 10.22 -24.91
CA PRO A 562 6.02 9.76 -23.92
C PRO A 562 6.18 8.28 -23.59
N VAL A 563 6.88 7.99 -22.49
CA VAL A 563 7.17 6.63 -22.04
C VAL A 563 6.54 6.31 -20.69
N VAL A 564 5.98 5.12 -20.59
CA VAL A 564 5.61 4.45 -19.35
C VAL A 564 6.87 3.93 -18.69
N ARG A 565 7.11 4.28 -17.42
CA ARG A 565 8.21 3.77 -16.61
C ARG A 565 7.70 2.74 -15.60
N ALA A 566 8.34 1.58 -15.57
CA ALA A 566 8.26 0.63 -14.47
C ALA A 566 9.59 0.64 -13.71
N SER A 567 9.56 0.63 -12.38
CA SER A 567 10.74 0.54 -11.52
C SER A 567 10.54 -0.53 -10.45
N LEU A 568 11.62 -1.22 -10.08
CA LEU A 568 11.59 -2.23 -9.03
C LEU A 568 11.96 -1.58 -7.69
N ASP A 569 10.98 -1.51 -6.78
CA ASP A 569 11.18 -0.95 -5.45
C ASP A 569 12.14 -1.83 -4.61
N MET A 570 12.96 -1.20 -3.78
CA MET A 570 13.97 -1.92 -2.97
C MET A 570 13.37 -2.95 -2.00
N TYR A 571 12.17 -2.70 -1.45
CA TYR A 571 11.52 -3.70 -0.59
C TYR A 571 11.20 -4.98 -1.37
N LYS A 572 10.99 -4.89 -2.69
CA LYS A 572 10.73 -6.07 -3.51
C LYS A 572 11.96 -6.95 -3.69
N GLU A 573 13.13 -6.35 -3.68
CA GLU A 573 14.39 -7.10 -3.59
C GLU A 573 14.50 -7.76 -2.20
N VAL A 574 14.30 -7.03 -1.10
CA VAL A 574 14.36 -7.59 0.27
C VAL A 574 13.41 -8.77 0.45
N TYR A 575 12.18 -8.67 -0.05
CA TYR A 575 11.18 -9.74 0.03
C TYR A 575 11.21 -10.69 -1.18
N ASN A 576 12.30 -10.69 -1.96
CA ASN A 576 12.61 -11.62 -3.04
C ASN A 576 11.47 -11.81 -4.08
N TRP A 577 10.76 -10.73 -4.43
CA TRP A 577 9.73 -10.78 -5.47
C TRP A 577 10.36 -11.12 -6.82
N LYS A 578 9.68 -11.96 -7.60
CA LYS A 578 10.11 -12.34 -8.96
C LYS A 578 10.00 -11.18 -9.95
N GLU A 579 9.10 -10.24 -9.69
CA GLU A 579 8.78 -9.14 -10.58
C GLU A 579 8.08 -8.00 -9.83
N GLU A 580 8.14 -6.79 -10.40
CA GLU A 580 7.20 -5.71 -10.14
C GLU A 580 6.02 -5.83 -11.12
N TRP A 581 4.83 -5.42 -10.71
CA TRP A 581 3.65 -5.39 -11.56
C TRP A 581 2.68 -4.26 -11.18
N PHE A 582 1.95 -3.80 -12.17
CA PHE A 582 0.79 -2.93 -11.99
C PHE A 582 -0.18 -3.13 -13.16
N TYR A 583 -1.40 -2.62 -13.01
CA TYR A 583 -2.41 -2.69 -14.06
C TYR A 583 -2.82 -1.31 -14.54
N TYR A 584 -3.06 -1.18 -15.84
CA TYR A 584 -3.88 -0.11 -16.39
C TYR A 584 -5.31 -0.60 -16.55
N LYS A 585 -6.21 0.02 -15.79
CA LYS A 585 -7.65 -0.10 -15.98
C LYS A 585 -8.12 1.05 -16.86
N PHE A 586 -8.32 0.78 -18.13
CA PHE A 586 -8.94 1.71 -19.07
C PHE A 586 -10.44 1.67 -18.83
N ILE A 587 -11.05 2.85 -18.75
CA ILE A 587 -12.48 3.07 -18.68
C ILE A 587 -12.81 3.89 -19.92
N TYR A 588 -13.84 3.50 -20.66
CA TYR A 588 -14.28 4.25 -21.84
C TYR A 588 -15.80 4.38 -21.86
N SER A 589 -16.28 5.53 -22.36
CA SER A 589 -17.69 5.88 -22.43
C SER A 589 -17.96 6.68 -23.70
N ASN A 590 -19.12 6.48 -24.33
CA ASN A 590 -19.57 7.30 -25.46
C ASN A 590 -20.56 8.41 -25.03
N ASP A 591 -20.85 8.54 -23.73
CA ASP A 591 -21.83 9.50 -23.18
C ASP A 591 -21.18 10.87 -22.92
N GLU A 592 -20.44 11.00 -21.81
CA GLU A 592 -19.82 12.26 -21.40
C GLU A 592 -18.45 12.05 -20.73
N ASP A 593 -17.65 13.14 -20.69
CA ASP A 593 -16.41 13.22 -19.93
C ASP A 593 -16.64 12.86 -18.45
N PHE A 594 -15.79 12.02 -17.88
CA PHE A 594 -15.83 11.60 -16.48
C PHE A 594 -14.54 11.98 -15.72
N THR A 595 -13.87 13.04 -16.17
CA THR A 595 -12.65 13.59 -15.55
C THR A 595 -12.86 13.85 -14.06
N THR A 596 -14.01 14.40 -13.68
CA THR A 596 -14.36 14.71 -12.29
C THR A 596 -14.25 13.49 -11.38
N SER A 597 -14.79 12.33 -11.79
CA SER A 597 -14.65 11.09 -11.03
C SER A 597 -13.19 10.66 -10.92
N MET A 598 -12.42 10.72 -12.02
CA MET A 598 -11.00 10.33 -12.04
C MET A 598 -10.13 11.16 -11.09
N GLN A 599 -10.58 12.36 -10.71
CA GLN A 599 -9.88 13.25 -9.77
C GLN A 599 -10.32 13.09 -8.32
N GLY A 600 -11.46 12.44 -8.07
CA GLY A 600 -12.01 12.25 -6.75
C GLY A 600 -11.21 11.27 -5.87
N PRO A 601 -11.31 11.39 -4.53
CA PRO A 601 -10.66 10.49 -3.58
C PRO A 601 -11.22 9.06 -3.67
N GLU A 602 -12.35 8.85 -4.33
CA GLU A 602 -13.00 7.55 -4.46
C GLU A 602 -12.36 6.71 -5.57
N PHE A 603 -11.64 7.36 -6.48
CA PHE A 603 -10.93 6.72 -7.61
C PHE A 603 -9.42 6.76 -7.42
N ARG A 604 -8.94 7.44 -6.38
CA ARG A 604 -7.53 7.55 -6.04
C ARG A 604 -7.29 6.98 -4.65
N GLN A 605 -6.13 6.41 -4.46
CA GLN A 605 -5.72 5.84 -3.19
C GLN A 605 -4.21 6.03 -3.10
N PRO A 606 -3.69 6.64 -2.02
CA PRO A 606 -2.26 6.75 -1.85
C PRO A 606 -1.64 5.36 -1.67
N VAL A 607 -0.31 5.29 -1.76
CA VAL A 607 0.45 4.08 -1.45
C VAL A 607 0.24 3.67 0.01
N LEU A 608 0.05 2.36 0.25
CA LEU A 608 0.17 1.83 1.60
C LEU A 608 1.63 1.91 2.03
N GLU A 609 1.87 2.11 3.33
CA GLU A 609 3.24 2.02 3.82
C GLU A 609 3.85 0.69 3.39
N PRO A 610 5.03 0.71 2.75
CA PRO A 610 5.64 -0.51 2.25
C PRO A 610 6.01 -1.42 3.45
N PRO A 611 6.25 -2.71 3.19
CA PRO A 611 6.82 -3.64 4.16
C PRO A 611 8.04 -3.08 4.90
N LEU A 612 8.38 -3.63 6.06
CA LEU A 612 9.56 -3.21 6.81
C LEU A 612 10.83 -3.45 5.97
N PHE A 613 11.68 -2.42 5.84
CA PHE A 613 13.03 -2.52 5.25
C PHE A 613 13.93 -1.36 5.71
N PHE A 614 15.26 -1.54 5.65
CA PHE A 614 16.23 -0.47 5.92
C PHE A 614 16.40 0.46 4.72
N LYS A 615 16.19 1.75 4.91
CA LYS A 615 16.40 2.77 3.87
C LYS A 615 17.81 3.35 3.97
N LYS A 616 18.51 3.49 2.83
CA LYS A 616 19.69 4.35 2.72
C LYS A 616 19.24 5.81 2.68
N ALA A 617 19.99 6.73 3.29
CA ALA A 617 19.64 8.15 3.30
C ALA A 617 19.84 8.77 1.89
N THR A 618 18.76 8.91 1.13
CA THR A 618 18.75 9.57 -0.18
C THR A 618 17.58 10.55 -0.30
N LYS A 619 17.83 11.71 -0.90
CA LYS A 619 16.87 12.81 -1.10
C LYS A 619 15.79 12.41 -2.11
N SER A 620 14.55 12.44 -1.67
CA SER A 620 13.35 12.15 -2.48
C SER A 620 12.92 13.38 -3.29
N LEU A 621 12.69 13.18 -4.60
CA LEU A 621 12.09 14.14 -5.53
C LEU A 621 10.83 13.49 -6.12
N THR A 622 9.66 14.01 -5.79
CA THR A 622 8.37 13.70 -6.41
C THR A 622 7.99 14.80 -7.41
N ARG A 623 7.47 14.42 -8.59
CA ARG A 623 6.79 15.35 -9.52
C ARG A 623 5.78 14.62 -10.41
N ALA A 624 4.49 14.95 -10.28
CA ALA A 624 3.39 14.47 -11.13
C ALA A 624 3.06 15.43 -12.31
N ALA A 625 2.39 14.94 -13.38
CA ALA A 625 1.92 15.71 -14.54
C ALA A 625 0.37 15.66 -14.70
N LYS A 626 -0.24 16.65 -15.46
CA LYS A 626 -1.68 16.92 -15.87
C LYS A 626 -2.01 17.07 -17.40
N GLY A 627 -3.23 16.72 -17.90
CA GLY A 627 -3.56 16.00 -19.19
C GLY A 627 -4.42 16.72 -20.22
N GLU A 628 -5.06 16.08 -21.22
CA GLU A 628 -6.03 16.77 -22.14
C GLU A 628 -6.85 15.89 -23.13
N GLY A 629 -8.02 16.41 -23.56
CA GLY A 629 -8.94 15.84 -24.55
C GLY A 629 -9.48 16.85 -25.59
N SER A 630 -10.18 16.38 -26.62
CA SER A 630 -10.88 17.11 -27.69
C SER A 630 -12.42 16.90 -27.61
N GLY A 631 -13.26 17.41 -28.52
CA GLY A 631 -14.72 17.27 -28.42
C GLY A 631 -15.42 17.24 -29.78
N GLU A 632 -16.46 16.40 -29.89
CA GLU A 632 -17.47 16.29 -30.96
C GLU A 632 -18.74 15.59 -30.39
N PRO A 633 -19.91 15.64 -31.06
CA PRO A 633 -21.23 15.47 -30.43
C PRO A 633 -21.61 13.99 -30.12
N PRO A 634 -22.58 13.77 -29.20
CA PRO A 634 -22.85 12.44 -28.63
C PRO A 634 -23.74 11.54 -29.52
N PRO A 635 -23.62 10.21 -29.39
CA PRO A 635 -24.39 9.21 -30.12
C PRO A 635 -25.73 8.83 -29.45
N ASP A 636 -26.61 8.19 -30.22
CA ASP A 636 -28.01 7.84 -29.86
C ASP A 636 -28.19 6.71 -28.81
N GLN A 637 -27.12 6.27 -28.13
CA GLN A 637 -27.23 5.30 -27.02
C GLN A 637 -26.02 5.36 -26.08
N LYS A 638 -26.27 5.58 -24.77
CA LYS A 638 -25.24 5.63 -23.73
C LYS A 638 -24.64 4.24 -23.48
N LYS A 639 -23.33 4.10 -23.64
CA LYS A 639 -22.55 2.87 -23.50
C LYS A 639 -21.24 3.13 -22.78
N TRP A 640 -20.80 2.19 -21.95
CA TRP A 640 -19.46 2.24 -21.35
C TRP A 640 -18.82 0.86 -21.23
N GLY A 641 -17.54 0.81 -20.90
CA GLY A 641 -16.84 -0.45 -20.67
C GLY A 641 -15.46 -0.27 -20.07
N THR A 642 -14.77 -1.39 -19.84
CA THR A 642 -13.41 -1.38 -19.31
C THR A 642 -12.47 -2.32 -20.06
N CYS A 643 -11.17 -2.04 -19.98
CA CYS A 643 -10.10 -2.94 -20.38
C CYS A 643 -9.02 -2.97 -19.30
N LEU A 644 -8.42 -4.14 -19.09
CA LEU A 644 -7.41 -4.35 -18.04
C LEU A 644 -6.12 -4.87 -18.65
N THR A 645 -5.08 -4.04 -18.72
CA THR A 645 -3.76 -4.44 -19.23
C THR A 645 -2.76 -4.51 -18.09
N GLN A 646 -2.05 -5.63 -17.96
CA GLN A 646 -1.03 -5.81 -16.93
C GLN A 646 0.34 -5.42 -17.47
N ILE A 647 1.11 -4.67 -16.67
CA ILE A 647 2.51 -4.37 -16.93
C ILE A 647 3.35 -5.11 -15.89
N LYS A 648 4.41 -5.78 -16.34
CA LYS A 648 5.36 -6.53 -15.50
C LYS A 648 6.79 -6.07 -15.78
N LEU A 649 7.60 -6.00 -14.74
CA LEU A 649 9.04 -5.76 -14.81
C LEU A 649 9.74 -6.90 -14.05
N PRO A 650 10.35 -7.87 -14.75
CA PRO A 650 11.05 -8.99 -14.10
C PRO A 650 12.20 -8.48 -13.22
N ASN A 651 12.30 -9.05 -12.02
CA ASN A 651 13.42 -8.81 -11.12
C ASN A 651 14.62 -9.67 -11.58
N LEU A 652 15.62 -9.03 -12.20
CA LEU A 652 16.86 -9.71 -12.62
C LEU A 652 17.67 -10.28 -11.46
N TYR A 653 17.36 -9.84 -10.24
CA TYR A 653 18.06 -10.20 -9.01
C TYR A 653 17.25 -11.12 -8.10
N HIS A 654 16.20 -11.75 -8.62
CA HIS A 654 15.49 -12.79 -7.88
C HIS A 654 16.47 -13.91 -7.46
N ASN A 655 16.46 -14.26 -6.18
CA ASN A 655 17.42 -15.16 -5.53
C ASN A 655 18.89 -14.70 -5.59
N ILE A 656 19.16 -13.41 -5.83
CA ILE A 656 20.52 -12.86 -5.91
C ILE A 656 20.67 -11.67 -4.96
N ILE A 657 21.60 -11.80 -4.01
CA ILE A 657 21.98 -10.70 -3.11
C ILE A 657 22.98 -9.79 -3.85
N HIS A 658 22.54 -8.60 -4.22
CA HIS A 658 23.33 -7.66 -5.02
C HIS A 658 23.05 -6.20 -4.61
N GLY A 659 23.80 -5.24 -5.18
CA GLY A 659 23.47 -3.81 -5.10
C GLY A 659 23.27 -3.30 -3.67
N ASN A 660 22.20 -2.50 -3.48
CA ASN A 660 21.84 -1.95 -2.18
C ASN A 660 21.50 -3.03 -1.14
N LEU A 661 20.87 -4.13 -1.57
CA LEU A 661 20.54 -5.25 -0.69
C LEU A 661 21.81 -5.91 -0.12
N LYS A 662 22.86 -6.05 -0.93
CA LYS A 662 24.16 -6.59 -0.51
C LYS A 662 24.84 -5.70 0.53
N GLU A 663 24.80 -4.38 0.36
CA GLU A 663 25.43 -3.43 1.29
C GLU A 663 24.75 -3.39 2.66
N LEU A 664 23.43 -3.58 2.69
CA LEU A 664 22.64 -3.57 3.91
C LEU A 664 22.39 -4.98 4.46
N TRP A 665 22.96 -6.00 3.84
CA TRP A 665 22.66 -7.41 4.13
C TRP A 665 22.88 -7.76 5.60
N ASP A 666 24.01 -7.37 6.17
CA ASP A 666 24.34 -7.62 7.58
C ASP A 666 23.30 -7.00 8.54
N GLN A 667 22.72 -5.85 8.19
CA GLN A 667 21.67 -5.21 9.00
C GLN A 667 20.35 -5.96 8.90
N TYR A 668 20.01 -6.40 7.68
CA TYR A 668 18.82 -7.22 7.42
C TYR A 668 18.89 -8.57 8.14
N GLU A 669 20.07 -9.20 8.14
CA GLU A 669 20.35 -10.45 8.84
C GLU A 669 20.30 -10.29 10.36
N ALA A 670 20.84 -9.20 10.90
CA ALA A 670 20.80 -8.92 12.33
C ALA A 670 19.41 -8.48 12.83
N SER A 671 18.46 -8.24 11.93
CA SER A 671 17.12 -7.76 12.29
C SER A 671 16.23 -8.90 12.79
N GLU A 672 15.86 -8.87 14.08
CA GLU A 672 14.91 -9.82 14.66
C GLU A 672 13.55 -9.86 13.92
N ASP A 673 13.18 -8.76 13.25
CA ASP A 673 11.89 -8.61 12.55
C ASP A 673 11.96 -9.12 11.10
N LEU A 674 13.08 -8.92 10.40
CA LEU A 674 13.22 -9.20 8.96
C LEU A 674 13.93 -10.52 8.65
N ALA A 675 14.89 -10.93 9.47
CA ALA A 675 15.68 -12.12 9.22
C ALA A 675 14.85 -13.41 9.07
N PRO A 676 13.73 -13.62 9.81
CA PRO A 676 12.87 -14.78 9.58
C PRO A 676 12.21 -14.80 8.20
N PHE A 677 11.88 -13.63 7.64
CA PHE A 677 11.33 -13.55 6.27
C PHE A 677 12.41 -13.85 5.24
N ILE A 678 13.60 -13.26 5.41
CA ILE A 678 14.72 -13.42 4.48
C ILE A 678 15.16 -14.88 4.42
N LYS A 679 15.20 -15.58 5.56
CA LYS A 679 15.47 -17.01 5.64
C LYS A 679 14.56 -17.79 4.67
N GLU A 680 13.25 -17.66 4.84
CA GLU A 680 12.26 -18.41 4.06
C GLU A 680 12.26 -18.03 2.58
N LEU A 681 12.65 -16.79 2.26
CA LEU A 681 12.64 -16.27 0.90
C LEU A 681 13.89 -16.62 0.10
N TYR A 682 15.08 -16.53 0.69
CA TYR A 682 16.36 -16.63 -0.01
C TYR A 682 17.06 -17.98 0.12
N PHE A 683 16.68 -18.81 1.09
CA PHE A 683 17.42 -20.02 1.42
C PHE A 683 16.56 -21.27 1.37
N ASP A 684 17.15 -22.36 0.88
CA ASP A 684 16.67 -23.73 1.03
C ASP A 684 17.43 -24.40 2.18
N GLU A 685 16.71 -25.15 3.02
CA GLU A 685 17.32 -25.99 4.03
C GLU A 685 17.73 -27.33 3.43
N VAL A 686 19.04 -27.58 3.40
CA VAL A 686 19.62 -28.84 2.94
C VAL A 686 20.20 -29.55 4.15
N PHE A 687 19.66 -30.73 4.45
CA PHE A 687 20.25 -31.61 5.44
C PHE A 687 21.50 -32.24 4.83
N ASP A 688 22.69 -31.81 5.28
CA ASP A 688 23.97 -32.47 4.94
C ASP A 688 24.18 -33.76 5.72
N GLY A 689 23.29 -33.92 6.70
CA GLY A 689 23.00 -35.13 7.41
C GLY A 689 23.65 -35.26 8.78
N THR A 690 24.53 -34.31 9.12
CA THR A 690 24.94 -34.00 10.50
C THR A 690 24.23 -32.76 11.03
N SER A 691 23.94 -31.80 10.14
CA SER A 691 23.26 -30.55 10.46
C SER A 691 22.43 -30.06 9.27
N TYR A 692 21.50 -29.14 9.52
CA TYR A 692 20.81 -28.41 8.47
C TYR A 692 21.68 -27.23 8.02
N LYS A 693 21.92 -27.12 6.71
CA LYS A 693 22.61 -25.99 6.09
C LYS A 693 21.64 -25.19 5.25
N LEU A 694 21.73 -23.86 5.35
CA LEU A 694 21.01 -22.96 4.46
C LEU A 694 21.83 -22.74 3.19
N MET A 695 21.24 -23.14 2.07
CA MET A 695 21.80 -22.91 0.74
C MET A 695 20.98 -21.81 0.07
N LEU A 696 21.64 -20.83 -0.57
CA LEU A 696 20.94 -19.85 -1.40
C LEU A 696 20.10 -20.57 -2.46
N LYS A 697 18.82 -20.21 -2.57
CA LYS A 697 17.92 -20.75 -3.61
C LYS A 697 18.55 -20.52 -4.96
N GLN A 698 18.70 -21.57 -5.77
CA GLN A 698 19.31 -21.42 -7.09
C GLN A 698 18.36 -20.68 -8.03
N ASN A 699 18.91 -19.75 -8.81
CA ASN A 699 18.21 -19.17 -9.95
C ASN A 699 18.40 -20.10 -11.16
N LYS A 700 17.30 -20.58 -11.77
CA LYS A 700 17.33 -21.56 -12.88
C LYS A 700 18.03 -21.04 -14.15
N ASP A 701 18.25 -19.73 -14.26
CA ASP A 701 18.82 -19.06 -15.43
C ASP A 701 20.33 -18.72 -15.33
N GLN A 702 21.05 -19.23 -14.31
CA GLN A 702 22.50 -19.01 -14.19
C GLN A 702 23.34 -20.26 -14.44
N THR A 703 24.38 -20.12 -15.29
CA THR A 703 25.47 -21.10 -15.38
C THR A 703 26.25 -21.14 -14.06
N ALA A 704 26.59 -22.34 -13.60
CA ALA A 704 27.21 -22.66 -12.31
C ALA A 704 28.47 -21.85 -11.89
N ALA A 705 29.05 -21.05 -12.79
CA ALA A 705 30.27 -20.27 -12.55
C ALA A 705 30.06 -18.91 -11.84
N GLN A 706 28.83 -18.39 -11.72
CA GLN A 706 28.55 -17.11 -11.03
C GLN A 706 28.04 -17.26 -9.59
N ALA A 707 27.78 -18.49 -9.14
CA ALA A 707 27.22 -18.81 -7.82
C ALA A 707 28.27 -18.87 -6.69
N THR A 708 29.36 -18.10 -6.77
CA THR A 708 30.41 -18.10 -5.75
C THR A 708 30.40 -16.83 -4.93
N SER A 709 29.66 -16.83 -3.82
CA SER A 709 30.10 -16.13 -2.62
C SER A 709 29.87 -17.02 -1.40
N LYS A 710 30.99 -17.45 -0.81
CA LYS A 710 31.11 -18.26 0.40
C LYS A 710 30.32 -17.64 1.56
N ALA A 711 29.11 -18.13 1.83
CA ALA A 711 28.57 -18.11 3.17
C ALA A 711 29.15 -19.34 3.88
N THR A 712 30.06 -19.12 4.83
CA THR A 712 30.74 -20.21 5.56
C THR A 712 29.79 -20.91 6.54
N ASP A 713 29.86 -22.24 6.60
CA ASP A 713 28.94 -23.13 7.33
C ASP A 713 28.70 -22.84 8.83
N SER A 714 29.52 -22.02 9.50
CA SER A 714 29.46 -21.81 10.96
C SER A 714 28.55 -20.65 11.41
N TRP A 715 28.37 -19.61 10.60
CA TRP A 715 27.58 -18.45 11.02
C TRP A 715 26.07 -18.67 10.81
N LEU A 716 25.69 -19.43 9.79
CA LEU A 716 24.28 -19.71 9.44
C LEU A 716 23.54 -20.51 10.53
N VAL A 717 24.20 -21.48 11.17
CA VAL A 717 23.63 -22.25 12.28
C VAL A 717 23.43 -21.35 13.52
N LYS A 718 24.38 -20.44 13.79
CA LYS A 718 24.23 -19.44 14.87
C LYS A 718 23.12 -18.43 14.59
N ALA A 719 22.97 -17.99 13.35
CA ALA A 719 21.87 -17.12 12.93
C ALA A 719 20.51 -17.82 13.06
N LEU A 720 20.40 -19.08 12.65
CA LEU A 720 19.20 -19.91 12.85
C LEU A 720 18.83 -20.06 14.33
N ASN A 721 19.78 -20.46 15.17
CA ASN A 721 19.57 -20.57 16.61
C ASN A 721 19.10 -19.23 17.20
N SER A 722 19.76 -18.13 16.83
CA SER A 722 19.40 -16.78 17.26
C SER A 722 17.96 -16.39 16.86
N LEU A 723 17.51 -16.75 15.66
CA LEU A 723 16.17 -16.44 15.15
C LEU A 723 15.06 -17.19 15.90
N TYR A 724 15.19 -18.51 16.08
CA TYR A 724 14.21 -19.29 16.84
C TYR A 724 14.20 -18.89 18.32
N LYS A 725 15.38 -18.61 18.89
CA LYS A 725 15.54 -18.06 20.25
C LYS A 725 14.83 -16.71 20.38
N ALA A 726 14.99 -15.78 19.42
CA ALA A 726 14.31 -14.49 19.41
C ALA A 726 12.77 -14.61 19.33
N GLY A 727 12.25 -15.50 18.48
CA GLY A 727 10.83 -15.81 18.40
C GLY A 727 10.24 -16.27 19.74
N ARG A 728 10.95 -17.18 20.43
CA ARG A 728 10.58 -17.66 21.76
C ARG A 728 10.69 -16.59 22.84
N ILE A 729 11.75 -15.77 22.82
CA ILE A 729 11.91 -14.63 23.72
C ILE A 729 10.76 -13.63 23.56
N ARG A 730 10.32 -13.35 22.31
CA ARG A 730 9.15 -12.51 22.06
C ARG A 730 7.88 -13.13 22.65
N ARG A 731 7.66 -14.43 22.45
CA ARG A 731 6.54 -15.17 23.03
C ARG A 731 6.56 -15.12 24.56
N PHE A 732 7.71 -15.34 25.19
CA PHE A 732 7.91 -15.22 26.63
C PHE A 732 7.60 -13.80 27.14
N LYS A 733 8.14 -12.76 26.48
CA LYS A 733 7.86 -11.34 26.82
C LYS A 733 6.35 -11.02 26.74
N ARG A 734 5.61 -11.60 25.78
CA ARG A 734 4.13 -11.47 25.69
C ARG A 734 3.43 -12.16 26.86
N GLN A 735 3.88 -13.36 27.22
CA GLN A 735 3.32 -14.14 28.33
C GLN A 735 3.70 -13.59 29.72
N ARG A 736 4.67 -12.68 29.83
CA ARG A 736 5.15 -12.10 31.10
C ARG A 736 4.04 -11.45 31.94
N LYS A 737 2.97 -10.97 31.31
CA LYS A 737 1.79 -10.38 31.99
C LYS A 737 0.77 -11.40 32.51
N GLN A 738 0.94 -12.69 32.18
CA GLN A 738 0.05 -13.77 32.61
C GLN A 738 0.49 -14.31 33.98
N THR A 739 -0.47 -14.81 34.78
CA THR A 739 -0.22 -15.45 36.08
C THR A 739 0.04 -16.95 35.89
N GLY A 740 1.00 -17.53 36.62
CA GLY A 740 1.34 -18.96 36.56
C GLY A 740 2.85 -19.20 36.71
N PRO A 741 3.32 -20.45 36.80
CA PRO A 741 4.75 -20.73 37.01
C PRO A 741 5.65 -20.27 35.85
N ILE A 742 6.87 -19.84 36.18
CA ILE A 742 7.94 -19.45 35.24
C ILE A 742 8.88 -20.63 35.04
N VAL A 743 9.20 -20.90 33.78
CA VAL A 743 10.14 -21.94 33.39
C VAL A 743 11.35 -21.30 32.71
N VAL A 744 12.56 -21.72 33.08
CA VAL A 744 13.79 -21.40 32.34
C VAL A 744 14.36 -22.71 31.83
N ALA A 745 14.63 -22.81 30.53
CA ALA A 745 15.12 -24.04 29.91
C ALA A 745 16.45 -23.80 29.18
N GLU A 746 17.46 -24.60 29.51
CA GLU A 746 18.74 -24.69 28.82
C GLU A 746 18.85 -26.07 28.18
N GLY A 747 19.38 -26.17 26.97
CA GLY A 747 19.44 -27.48 26.35
C GLY A 747 19.90 -27.59 24.91
N ASP A 748 19.94 -28.84 24.45
CA ASP A 748 20.40 -29.25 23.13
C ASP A 748 19.28 -29.29 22.08
N SER A 749 19.48 -30.04 21.00
CA SER A 749 18.54 -30.18 19.88
C SER A 749 17.20 -30.83 20.23
N TRP A 750 17.04 -31.43 21.41
CA TRP A 750 15.71 -31.87 21.88
C TRP A 750 14.89 -30.70 22.46
N PHE A 751 15.55 -29.62 22.87
CA PHE A 751 14.93 -28.39 23.37
C PHE A 751 14.90 -27.25 22.36
N LEU A 752 15.81 -27.24 21.38
CA LEU A 752 15.76 -26.32 20.23
C LEU A 752 16.08 -27.06 18.93
N PHE A 753 15.06 -27.38 18.13
CA PHE A 753 15.23 -27.94 16.79
C PHE A 753 14.86 -26.90 15.72
N PRO A 754 15.83 -26.22 15.08
CA PRO A 754 15.60 -24.99 14.31
C PRO A 754 15.08 -25.25 12.88
N LYS A 755 13.92 -25.90 12.74
CA LYS A 755 13.30 -26.25 11.45
C LYS A 755 11.88 -25.69 11.28
N PRO A 756 11.56 -24.99 10.15
CA PRO A 756 10.23 -24.43 9.91
C PRO A 756 9.14 -25.51 9.88
N GLY A 757 8.00 -25.21 10.48
CA GLY A 757 6.87 -26.16 10.57
C GLY A 757 7.09 -27.31 11.57
N VAL A 758 8.24 -27.36 12.25
CA VAL A 758 8.53 -28.33 13.30
C VAL A 758 8.42 -27.66 14.65
N ARG A 759 7.70 -28.30 15.57
CA ARG A 759 7.59 -27.91 16.97
C ARG A 759 8.39 -28.89 17.80
N ASP A 760 9.36 -28.41 18.55
CA ASP A 760 10.11 -29.25 19.48
C ASP A 760 9.46 -29.29 20.87
N THR A 761 10.11 -29.98 21.81
CA THR A 761 9.63 -30.18 23.17
C THR A 761 9.27 -28.86 23.87
N LEU A 762 10.10 -27.82 23.75
CA LEU A 762 9.85 -26.55 24.45
C LEU A 762 8.67 -25.79 23.84
N ASP A 763 8.46 -25.86 22.52
CA ASP A 763 7.32 -25.20 21.87
C ASP A 763 5.98 -25.73 22.38
N TYR A 764 5.89 -27.01 22.72
CA TYR A 764 4.69 -27.62 23.32
C TYR A 764 4.55 -27.29 24.81
N ILE A 765 5.66 -27.16 25.54
CA ILE A 765 5.63 -26.71 26.94
C ILE A 765 5.20 -25.24 27.03
N MET A 766 5.64 -24.40 26.10
CA MET A 766 5.28 -22.97 25.99
C MET A 766 3.78 -22.72 25.75
N ASP A 767 3.01 -23.74 25.35
CA ASP A 767 1.54 -23.66 25.27
C ASP A 767 0.89 -23.65 26.65
N HIS A 768 1.58 -24.17 27.67
CA HIS A 768 1.07 -24.39 29.02
C HIS A 768 1.77 -23.53 30.07
N TYR A 769 3.05 -23.19 29.85
CA TYR A 769 3.90 -22.51 30.82
C TYR A 769 4.56 -21.25 30.23
N ARG A 770 4.89 -20.29 31.11
CA ARG A 770 5.67 -19.09 30.76
C ARG A 770 7.15 -19.48 30.69
N LEU A 771 7.62 -19.87 29.52
CA LEU A 771 8.94 -20.45 29.35
C LEU A 771 9.92 -19.51 28.63
N LEU A 772 11.07 -19.27 29.25
CA LEU A 772 12.25 -18.67 28.64
C LEU A 772 13.19 -19.80 28.18
N SER A 773 13.40 -19.91 26.86
CA SER A 773 14.31 -20.87 26.24
C SER A 773 15.65 -20.21 25.98
N LEU A 774 16.71 -20.80 26.53
CA LEU A 774 18.11 -20.44 26.30
C LEU A 774 18.84 -21.44 25.40
N ALA A 775 18.24 -22.63 25.23
CA ALA A 775 18.71 -23.78 24.46
C ALA A 775 19.28 -23.41 23.08
N GLU A 776 20.33 -24.13 22.69
CA GLU A 776 21.00 -24.03 21.39
C GLU A 776 21.23 -25.43 20.81
N ALA A 777 20.93 -25.61 19.52
CA ALA A 777 21.16 -26.89 18.87
C ALA A 777 22.66 -27.16 18.72
N GLY A 778 23.13 -28.29 19.26
CA GLY A 778 24.52 -28.75 19.14
C GLY A 778 25.41 -28.51 20.35
N ASP A 779 24.92 -27.87 21.41
CA ASP A 779 25.71 -27.62 22.62
C ASP A 779 25.96 -28.91 23.44
N GLU A 780 27.15 -29.02 24.02
CA GLU A 780 27.48 -30.03 25.03
C GLU A 780 27.30 -29.44 26.44
N ILE A 781 27.16 -30.30 27.46
CA ILE A 781 26.96 -29.82 28.84
C ILE A 781 28.12 -28.94 29.34
N THR A 782 29.32 -29.13 28.78
CA THR A 782 30.50 -28.33 29.11
C THR A 782 30.45 -26.91 28.56
N ASP A 783 29.67 -26.66 27.51
CA ASP A 783 29.50 -25.34 26.91
C ASP A 783 28.57 -24.48 27.76
N TYR A 784 27.51 -25.08 28.30
CA TYR A 784 26.64 -24.43 29.28
C TYR A 784 27.42 -23.93 30.49
N ILE A 785 28.38 -24.70 31.00
CA ILE A 785 29.12 -24.35 32.24
C ILE A 785 29.97 -23.09 32.03
N LYS A 786 30.46 -22.88 30.82
CA LYS A 786 31.26 -21.70 30.45
C LYS A 786 30.39 -20.47 30.19
N ASN A 787 29.10 -20.65 29.92
CA ASN A 787 28.16 -19.57 29.62
C ASN A 787 27.34 -19.16 30.87
N PRO A 788 27.44 -17.92 31.37
CA PRO A 788 26.68 -17.48 32.54
C PRO A 788 25.19 -17.20 32.27
N GLU A 789 24.70 -17.37 31.04
CA GLU A 789 23.35 -16.98 30.61
C GLU A 789 22.23 -17.66 31.42
N LEU A 790 22.36 -18.97 31.70
CA LEU A 790 21.39 -19.70 32.52
C LEU A 790 21.28 -19.14 33.94
N LEU A 791 22.42 -18.99 34.64
CA LEU A 791 22.44 -18.49 36.01
C LEU A 791 21.94 -17.04 36.08
N THR A 792 22.30 -16.21 35.09
CA THR A 792 21.81 -14.83 34.97
C THR A 792 20.29 -14.79 34.79
N SER A 793 19.74 -15.68 33.97
CA SER A 793 18.30 -15.78 33.73
C SER A 793 17.53 -16.31 34.93
N VAL A 794 18.10 -17.26 35.69
CA VAL A 794 17.54 -17.75 36.96
C VAL A 794 17.43 -16.60 37.98
N ILE A 795 18.47 -15.78 38.12
CA ILE A 795 18.43 -14.61 39.02
C ILE A 795 17.38 -13.61 38.55
N LYS A 796 17.34 -13.32 37.25
CA LYS A 796 16.52 -12.26 36.68
C LYS A 796 15.03 -12.60 36.66
N GLU A 797 14.68 -13.82 36.23
CA GLU A 797 13.29 -14.21 36.02
C GLU A 797 12.71 -15.00 37.20
N ASN A 798 13.55 -15.40 38.19
CA ASN A 798 13.14 -16.07 39.43
C ASN A 798 12.20 -17.28 39.19
N PRO A 799 12.66 -18.31 38.46
CA PRO A 799 11.81 -19.40 37.98
C PRO A 799 11.33 -20.35 39.08
N ASP A 800 10.19 -20.99 38.83
CA ASP A 800 9.67 -22.12 39.61
C ASP A 800 10.29 -23.43 39.13
N PHE A 801 10.50 -23.55 37.81
CA PHE A 801 11.05 -24.74 37.17
C PHE A 801 12.26 -24.40 36.30
N VAL A 802 13.31 -25.22 36.40
CA VAL A 802 14.47 -25.15 35.50
C VAL A 802 14.58 -26.46 34.73
N LEU A 803 14.57 -26.43 33.40
CA LEU A 803 14.71 -27.61 32.55
C LEU A 803 16.12 -27.63 31.96
N ILE A 804 16.77 -28.80 32.01
CA ILE A 804 18.12 -29.01 31.47
C ILE A 804 18.10 -30.22 30.55
N SER A 805 18.40 -30.00 29.28
CA SER A 805 18.72 -31.06 28.31
C SER A 805 20.23 -31.08 28.05
N GLY A 806 20.87 -32.24 28.11
CA GLY A 806 22.30 -32.35 27.81
C GLY A 806 22.78 -33.79 27.85
N GLY A 807 23.87 -34.10 27.15
CA GLY A 807 24.44 -35.44 27.10
C GLY A 807 24.20 -36.20 25.79
N GLY A 808 23.23 -35.79 24.95
CA GLY A 808 22.88 -36.50 23.72
C GLY A 808 24.05 -36.57 22.73
N ASN A 809 24.70 -35.43 22.50
CA ASN A 809 25.92 -35.34 21.68
C ASN A 809 27.08 -36.12 22.29
N ASP A 810 27.16 -36.14 23.62
CA ASP A 810 28.23 -36.79 24.38
C ASP A 810 28.16 -38.33 24.35
N ILE A 811 26.94 -38.89 24.38
CA ILE A 811 26.72 -40.34 24.43
C ILE A 811 26.32 -40.97 23.08
N LEU A 812 25.80 -40.19 22.12
CA LEU A 812 25.30 -40.70 20.84
C LEU A 812 25.88 -39.96 19.61
N GLY A 813 26.72 -38.95 19.80
CA GLY A 813 27.39 -38.19 18.74
C GLY A 813 28.70 -38.80 18.22
N GLU A 814 29.56 -37.97 17.63
CA GLU A 814 30.88 -38.37 17.11
C GLU A 814 31.76 -39.07 18.15
N GLN A 815 31.55 -38.71 19.41
CA GLN A 815 32.19 -39.26 20.59
C GLN A 815 32.07 -40.80 20.71
N VAL A 816 31.05 -41.41 20.10
CA VAL A 816 30.86 -42.87 20.06
C VAL A 816 32.04 -43.57 19.39
N GLN A 817 32.69 -42.93 18.41
CA GLN A 817 33.84 -43.52 17.72
C GLN A 817 34.99 -43.85 18.69
N ALA A 818 35.19 -43.04 19.72
CA ALA A 818 36.30 -43.21 20.68
C ALA A 818 36.06 -44.31 21.71
N ILE A 819 34.83 -44.83 21.83
CA ILE A 819 34.47 -45.87 22.80
C ILE A 819 34.21 -47.23 22.15
N LEU A 820 34.30 -47.34 20.82
CA LEU A 820 34.16 -48.60 20.11
C LEU A 820 35.50 -49.36 20.05
N LYS A 821 35.46 -50.67 20.30
CA LYS A 821 36.59 -51.57 20.05
C LYS A 821 36.76 -51.80 18.54
N SER A 822 38.00 -51.87 18.08
CA SER A 822 38.32 -52.19 16.68
C SER A 822 38.11 -53.68 16.37
N ASP A 823 37.63 -54.00 15.17
CA ASP A 823 37.57 -55.34 14.57
C ASP A 823 36.69 -56.40 15.27
N VAL A 824 35.75 -55.98 16.14
CA VAL A 824 34.79 -56.90 16.79
C VAL A 824 33.57 -57.09 15.89
N LYS A 825 33.49 -58.25 15.21
CA LYS A 825 32.39 -58.55 14.26
C LYS A 825 31.19 -59.27 14.87
N ASN A 826 31.41 -60.03 15.95
CA ASN A 826 30.40 -60.80 16.66
C ASN A 826 30.60 -60.63 18.17
N GLY A 827 29.52 -60.36 18.87
CA GLY A 827 29.44 -60.20 20.33
C GLY A 827 28.04 -60.54 20.79
N VAL A 828 27.90 -60.96 22.03
CA VAL A 828 26.60 -61.37 22.63
C VAL A 828 26.09 -60.30 23.58
N ASP A 829 26.99 -59.45 24.08
CA ASP A 829 26.72 -58.33 24.98
C ASP A 829 27.23 -57.00 24.39
N ALA A 830 26.61 -55.88 24.74
CA ALA A 830 27.05 -54.56 24.28
C ALA A 830 28.50 -54.23 24.69
N THR A 831 28.94 -54.72 25.85
CA THR A 831 30.29 -54.53 26.38
C THR A 831 31.36 -55.24 25.56
N ASP A 832 31.00 -56.23 24.74
CA ASP A 832 31.91 -56.89 23.80
C ASP A 832 32.42 -55.90 22.75
N PHE A 833 31.60 -54.92 22.37
CA PHE A 833 31.89 -53.91 21.36
C PHE A 833 32.44 -52.60 21.94
N LEU A 834 32.35 -52.39 23.26
CA LEU A 834 32.65 -51.12 23.90
C LEU A 834 33.91 -51.16 24.79
N MET A 835 34.67 -50.08 24.77
CA MET A 835 35.68 -49.74 25.77
C MET A 835 34.99 -49.12 27.00
N VAL A 836 34.41 -49.98 27.85
CA VAL A 836 33.55 -49.58 28.98
C VAL A 836 34.23 -48.57 29.93
N ASP A 837 35.53 -48.74 30.21
CA ASP A 837 36.26 -47.80 31.08
C ASP A 837 36.33 -46.38 30.50
N VAL A 838 36.51 -46.26 29.18
CA VAL A 838 36.54 -44.96 28.49
C VAL A 838 35.17 -44.31 28.52
N PHE A 839 34.11 -45.10 28.33
CA PHE A 839 32.73 -44.62 28.43
C PHE A 839 32.39 -44.15 29.86
N ASN A 840 32.78 -44.92 30.88
CA ASN A 840 32.58 -44.54 32.29
C ASN A 840 33.34 -43.26 32.65
N GLN A 841 34.56 -43.06 32.15
CA GLN A 841 35.30 -41.80 32.35
C GLN A 841 34.58 -40.59 31.74
N LYS A 842 33.92 -40.76 30.58
CA LYS A 842 33.08 -39.71 29.99
C LYS A 842 31.84 -39.43 30.82
N LEU A 843 31.14 -40.48 31.28
CA LEU A 843 30.00 -40.33 32.19
C LEU A 843 30.40 -39.60 33.48
N ASP A 844 31.58 -39.86 34.03
CA ASP A 844 32.09 -39.14 35.20
C ASP A 844 32.32 -37.65 34.94
N GLN A 845 32.71 -37.27 33.72
CA GLN A 845 32.84 -35.86 33.31
C GLN A 845 31.45 -35.20 33.22
N LEU A 846 30.49 -35.85 32.57
CA LEU A 846 29.09 -35.37 32.51
C LEU A 846 28.49 -35.24 33.91
N ARG A 847 28.76 -36.21 34.78
CA ARG A 847 28.30 -36.23 36.18
C ARG A 847 28.78 -35.01 36.95
N LYS A 848 30.05 -34.64 36.82
CA LYS A 848 30.60 -33.42 37.44
C LYS A 848 29.92 -32.16 36.90
N GLY A 849 29.62 -32.13 35.60
CA GLY A 849 28.91 -31.01 34.97
C GLY A 849 27.51 -30.79 35.55
N TYR A 850 26.70 -31.85 35.61
CA TYR A 850 25.36 -31.80 36.19
C TYR A 850 25.36 -31.36 37.66
N ILE A 851 26.24 -31.96 38.49
CA ILE A 851 26.35 -31.60 39.91
C ILE A 851 26.67 -30.11 40.07
N SER A 852 27.59 -29.57 39.27
CA SER A 852 27.92 -28.14 39.31
C SER A 852 26.71 -27.25 39.03
N PHE A 853 25.85 -27.63 38.10
CA PHE A 853 24.62 -26.89 37.81
C PHE A 853 23.61 -26.96 38.94
N PHE A 854 23.35 -28.17 39.47
CA PHE A 854 22.39 -28.36 40.55
C PHE A 854 22.75 -27.51 41.76
N GLU A 855 24.01 -27.55 42.17
CA GLU A 855 24.49 -26.79 43.32
C GLU A 855 24.40 -25.27 43.09
N LYS A 856 24.82 -24.78 41.92
CA LYS A 856 24.76 -23.34 41.60
C LYS A 856 23.33 -22.83 41.51
N ILE A 857 22.43 -23.57 40.86
CA ILE A 857 21.01 -23.19 40.73
C ILE A 857 20.34 -23.24 42.10
N HIS A 858 20.59 -24.27 42.90
CA HIS A 858 20.00 -24.40 44.24
C HIS A 858 20.46 -23.29 45.19
N VAL A 859 21.73 -22.87 45.12
CA VAL A 859 22.23 -21.71 45.88
C VAL A 859 21.52 -20.41 45.48
N LEU A 860 21.30 -20.19 44.17
CA LEU A 860 20.67 -18.98 43.66
C LEU A 860 19.14 -18.97 43.89
N LYS A 861 18.49 -20.13 43.80
CA LYS A 861 17.05 -20.29 43.90
C LYS A 861 16.70 -21.65 44.55
N PRO A 862 16.69 -21.73 45.90
CA PRO A 862 16.47 -22.99 46.62
C PRO A 862 15.11 -23.65 46.36
N GLU A 863 14.10 -22.85 46.01
CA GLU A 863 12.73 -23.31 45.77
C GLU A 863 12.51 -23.87 44.36
N ALA A 864 13.40 -23.59 43.40
CA ALA A 864 13.22 -24.05 42.03
C ALA A 864 13.38 -25.58 41.95
N LYS A 865 12.51 -26.23 41.16
CA LYS A 865 12.64 -27.64 40.83
C LYS A 865 13.35 -27.81 39.50
N ILE A 866 14.41 -28.62 39.48
CA ILE A 866 15.25 -28.85 38.32
C ILE A 866 14.81 -30.15 37.65
N PHE A 867 14.41 -30.07 36.38
CA PHE A 867 14.02 -31.21 35.56
C PHE A 867 15.15 -31.56 34.58
N ILE A 868 15.65 -32.78 34.68
CA ILE A 868 16.60 -33.39 33.75
C ILE A 868 15.94 -34.54 33.03
N HIS A 869 16.42 -34.91 31.84
CA HIS A 869 15.90 -36.04 31.10
C HIS A 869 17.01 -36.83 30.42
N GLY A 870 16.72 -38.11 30.17
CA GLY A 870 17.50 -38.92 29.24
C GLY A 870 16.83 -38.97 27.87
N TYR A 871 17.45 -39.68 26.94
CA TYR A 871 16.98 -39.82 25.56
C TYR A 871 16.23 -41.14 25.36
N ASP A 872 15.46 -41.21 24.27
CA ASP A 872 14.87 -42.46 23.80
C ASP A 872 15.88 -43.27 22.94
N TYR A 873 15.56 -44.52 22.62
CA TYR A 873 16.40 -45.37 21.79
C TYR A 873 16.38 -44.87 20.33
N ILE A 874 17.52 -44.33 19.88
CA ILE A 874 17.68 -43.81 18.51
C ILE A 874 17.54 -44.93 17.47
N ARG A 875 17.22 -44.56 16.22
CA ARG A 875 16.97 -45.54 15.17
C ARG A 875 18.23 -46.33 14.81
N SER A 876 18.21 -47.64 15.02
CA SER A 876 19.26 -48.60 14.62
C SER A 876 19.27 -48.94 13.12
N ALA A 877 18.14 -48.75 12.44
CA ALA A 877 17.98 -48.94 11.00
C ALA A 877 17.56 -47.63 10.29
N PRO A 878 18.43 -46.60 10.26
CA PRO A 878 18.19 -45.42 9.45
C PRO A 878 18.43 -45.73 7.96
N ASP A 879 17.86 -44.92 7.06
CA ASP A 879 18.05 -45.12 5.62
C ASP A 879 19.50 -44.81 5.18
N ALA A 880 19.88 -45.25 3.98
CA ALA A 880 21.26 -45.10 3.49
C ALA A 880 21.73 -43.64 3.38
N ARG A 881 20.81 -42.68 3.19
CA ARG A 881 21.14 -41.25 3.18
C ARG A 881 21.47 -40.77 4.59
N THR A 882 20.67 -41.20 5.55
CA THR A 882 20.81 -40.88 6.97
C THR A 882 22.07 -41.53 7.57
N ILE A 883 22.46 -42.74 7.13
CA ILE A 883 23.69 -43.43 7.59
C ILE A 883 24.97 -42.68 7.17
N LYS A 884 25.05 -42.15 5.95
CA LYS A 884 26.28 -41.54 5.39
C LYS A 884 26.80 -40.39 6.25
N SER A 885 25.87 -39.73 6.92
CA SER A 885 26.02 -38.50 7.67
C SER A 885 25.51 -38.61 9.12
N GLY A 886 25.03 -39.79 9.51
CA GLY A 886 24.33 -40.03 10.76
C GLY A 886 25.19 -39.93 12.02
N TRP A 887 24.52 -40.18 13.13
CA TRP A 887 25.02 -40.10 14.50
C TRP A 887 25.73 -41.42 14.86
N ALA A 888 25.34 -42.09 15.93
CA ALA A 888 26.01 -43.30 16.40
C ALA A 888 26.12 -44.39 15.32
N ASN A 889 25.09 -44.59 14.48
CA ASN A 889 25.07 -45.68 13.50
C ASN A 889 26.17 -45.55 12.46
N ARG A 890 26.50 -44.32 12.05
CA ARG A 890 27.59 -44.06 11.10
C ARG A 890 28.93 -44.55 11.63
N TYR A 891 29.22 -44.28 12.90
CA TYR A 891 30.48 -44.66 13.54
C TYR A 891 30.54 -46.16 13.84
N MET A 892 29.42 -46.77 14.24
CA MET A 892 29.33 -48.23 14.43
C MET A 892 29.56 -48.99 13.11
N ILE A 893 28.96 -48.55 12.01
CA ILE A 893 29.17 -49.15 10.68
C ILE A 893 30.64 -48.98 10.24
N LYS A 894 31.24 -47.80 10.46
CA LYS A 894 32.68 -47.59 10.19
C LYS A 894 33.59 -48.50 11.01
N ALA A 895 33.19 -48.87 12.22
CA ALA A 895 33.91 -49.80 13.08
C ALA A 895 33.69 -51.29 12.71
N GLY A 896 32.90 -51.58 11.67
CA GLY A 896 32.61 -52.94 11.20
C GLY A 896 31.39 -53.60 11.84
N ILE A 897 30.52 -52.83 12.50
CA ILE A 897 29.31 -53.32 13.20
C ILE A 897 28.08 -53.09 12.31
N ASP A 898 27.99 -53.87 11.23
CA ASP A 898 26.90 -53.73 10.24
C ASP A 898 25.55 -54.28 10.74
N ASN A 899 25.59 -55.29 11.60
CA ASN A 899 24.40 -55.97 12.14
C ASN A 899 23.56 -54.99 12.98
N ILE A 900 22.28 -54.81 12.58
CA ILE A 900 21.32 -53.92 13.24
C ILE A 900 21.11 -54.31 14.71
N ALA A 901 21.00 -55.61 15.02
CA ALA A 901 20.78 -56.07 16.39
C ALA A 901 21.99 -55.75 17.30
N HIS A 902 23.21 -55.82 16.77
CA HIS A 902 24.40 -55.40 17.54
C HIS A 902 24.40 -53.89 17.79
N ARG A 903 23.99 -53.09 16.81
CA ARG A 903 23.84 -51.64 16.97
C ARG A 903 22.74 -51.28 17.96
N GLU A 904 21.64 -52.01 17.97
CA GLU A 904 20.58 -51.88 18.99
C GLU A 904 21.10 -52.18 20.38
N LEU A 905 21.83 -53.29 20.57
CA LEU A 905 22.43 -53.62 21.87
C LEU A 905 23.33 -52.49 22.38
N ILE A 906 24.17 -51.93 21.52
CA ILE A 906 25.06 -50.81 21.87
C ILE A 906 24.26 -49.56 22.22
N ILE A 907 23.31 -49.15 21.36
CA ILE A 907 22.47 -47.96 21.60
C ILE A 907 21.72 -48.09 22.93
N HIS A 908 21.10 -49.24 23.18
CA HIS A 908 20.38 -49.50 24.42
C HIS A 908 21.31 -49.40 25.62
N TYR A 909 22.49 -50.01 25.58
CA TYR A 909 23.46 -49.93 26.67
C TYR A 909 23.89 -48.49 26.97
N LEU A 910 24.22 -47.70 25.95
CA LEU A 910 24.65 -46.30 26.11
C LEU A 910 23.54 -45.44 26.70
N VAL A 911 22.32 -45.56 26.15
CA VAL A 911 21.14 -44.82 26.61
C VAL A 911 20.77 -45.25 28.03
N ASP A 912 20.71 -46.54 28.32
CA ASP A 912 20.31 -47.05 29.64
C ASP A 912 21.30 -46.66 30.72
N THR A 913 22.61 -46.76 30.45
CA THR A 913 23.65 -46.38 31.42
C THR A 913 23.58 -44.88 31.73
N PHE A 914 23.36 -44.04 30.71
CA PHE A 914 23.18 -42.60 30.90
C PHE A 914 21.90 -42.28 31.69
N ASN A 915 20.77 -42.92 31.37
CA ASN A 915 19.52 -42.74 32.09
C ASN A 915 19.64 -43.16 33.56
N THR A 916 20.36 -44.25 33.87
CA THR A 916 20.64 -44.68 35.26
C THR A 916 21.39 -43.61 36.04
N MET A 917 22.42 -42.98 35.44
CA MET A 917 23.14 -41.87 36.08
C MET A 917 22.21 -40.69 36.42
N LEU A 918 21.27 -40.35 35.53
CA LEU A 918 20.32 -39.26 35.77
C LEU A 918 19.31 -39.60 36.87
N GLU A 919 18.87 -40.86 36.94
CA GLU A 919 17.97 -41.36 37.99
C GLU A 919 18.61 -41.33 39.39
N GLU A 920 19.91 -41.63 39.48
CA GLU A 920 20.70 -41.48 40.70
C GLU A 920 20.68 -40.04 41.23
N PHE A 921 20.72 -39.03 40.35
CA PHE A 921 20.63 -37.62 40.77
C PHE A 921 19.28 -37.27 41.39
N ALA A 922 18.17 -37.73 40.80
CA ALA A 922 16.84 -37.49 41.33
C ALA A 922 16.61 -38.18 42.69
N THR A 923 17.34 -39.27 42.96
CA THR A 923 17.31 -39.95 44.27
C THR A 923 18.16 -39.21 45.30
N LYS A 924 19.29 -38.62 44.88
CA LYS A 924 20.24 -37.93 45.75
C LYS A 924 19.85 -36.49 46.09
N TYR A 925 19.21 -35.77 45.16
CA TYR A 925 18.86 -34.37 45.30
C TYR A 925 17.33 -34.20 45.22
N ASP A 926 16.70 -33.84 46.33
CA ASP A 926 15.23 -33.73 46.48
C ASP A 926 14.58 -32.60 45.66
N TYR A 927 15.37 -31.66 45.14
CA TYR A 927 14.97 -30.61 44.21
C TYR A 927 15.23 -30.95 42.74
N VAL A 928 15.81 -32.13 42.44
CA VAL A 928 16.01 -32.64 41.07
C VAL A 928 14.94 -33.67 40.73
N ARG A 929 14.43 -33.63 39.50
CA ARG A 929 13.45 -34.56 38.95
C ARG A 929 13.95 -35.11 37.63
N TYR A 930 13.92 -36.42 37.49
CA TYR A 930 14.31 -37.11 36.26
C TYR A 930 13.07 -37.48 35.45
N VAL A 931 13.09 -37.14 34.15
CA VAL A 931 12.03 -37.46 33.19
C VAL A 931 12.54 -38.56 32.24
N ASN A 932 11.93 -39.73 32.32
CA ASN A 932 12.26 -40.87 31.46
C ASN A 932 11.55 -40.75 30.11
N HIS A 933 12.30 -40.89 29.02
CA HIS A 933 11.77 -40.86 27.65
C HIS A 933 11.88 -42.20 26.91
N ARG A 934 12.54 -43.22 27.49
CA ARG A 934 12.71 -44.53 26.85
C ARG A 934 11.36 -45.16 26.48
N GLY A 935 11.20 -45.54 25.21
CA GLY A 935 9.99 -46.13 24.65
C GLY A 935 8.86 -45.16 24.33
N THR A 936 9.12 -43.85 24.29
CA THR A 936 8.09 -42.81 24.04
C THR A 936 7.82 -42.58 22.55
N VAL A 937 8.89 -42.54 21.75
CA VAL A 937 8.88 -42.18 20.33
C VAL A 937 8.81 -43.45 19.48
N LYS A 938 7.73 -43.61 18.71
CA LYS A 938 7.55 -44.79 17.85
C LYS A 938 8.44 -44.70 16.60
N LEU A 939 8.65 -45.84 15.94
CA LEU A 939 9.52 -45.93 14.76
C LEU A 939 9.17 -44.93 13.63
N ASN A 940 7.88 -44.62 13.43
CA ASN A 940 7.39 -43.66 12.42
C ASN A 940 7.30 -42.21 12.93
N GLU A 941 7.74 -41.95 14.16
CA GLU A 941 7.68 -40.65 14.83
C GLU A 941 9.06 -39.99 14.93
N TRP A 942 10.05 -40.56 14.25
CA TRP A 942 11.39 -40.00 14.08
C TRP A 942 11.48 -39.23 12.78
N MET A 943 12.08 -38.05 12.83
CA MET A 943 12.38 -37.24 11.64
C MET A 943 13.70 -37.67 11.00
N ASP A 944 14.70 -37.97 11.82
CA ASP A 944 15.99 -38.51 11.41
C ASP A 944 16.41 -39.66 12.35
N GLU A 945 17.70 -39.87 12.56
CA GLU A 945 18.23 -40.92 13.44
C GLU A 945 17.90 -40.68 14.93
N ILE A 946 17.94 -39.42 15.39
CA ILE A 946 17.94 -39.03 16.82
C ILE A 946 16.93 -37.92 17.17
N HIS A 947 16.33 -37.26 16.19
CA HIS A 947 15.34 -36.21 16.42
C HIS A 947 13.93 -36.72 16.11
N PRO A 948 12.98 -36.59 17.05
CA PRO A 948 11.57 -36.85 16.79
C PRO A 948 10.97 -35.91 15.73
N ASN A 949 9.81 -36.28 15.17
CA ASN A 949 8.96 -35.35 14.43
C ASN A 949 7.94 -34.67 15.36
N ASN A 950 7.05 -33.81 14.84
CA ASN A 950 6.04 -33.10 15.64
C ASN A 950 5.27 -34.02 16.60
N THR A 951 4.84 -35.19 16.14
CA THR A 951 4.10 -36.16 16.97
C THR A 951 4.99 -36.75 18.08
N GLY A 952 6.24 -37.05 17.77
CA GLY A 952 7.19 -37.56 18.76
C GLY A 952 7.55 -36.49 19.81
N TYR A 953 7.89 -35.27 19.38
CA TYR A 953 8.20 -34.15 20.29
C TYR A 953 7.03 -33.78 21.20
N GLU A 954 5.79 -33.83 20.71
CA GLU A 954 4.60 -33.62 21.54
C GLU A 954 4.50 -34.65 22.69
N LYS A 955 4.86 -35.92 22.44
CA LYS A 955 4.86 -36.95 23.49
C LYS A 955 5.98 -36.76 24.50
N VAL A 956 7.18 -36.39 24.03
CA VAL A 956 8.30 -36.02 24.90
C VAL A 956 7.89 -34.86 25.80
N ALA A 957 7.27 -33.81 25.24
CA ALA A 957 6.73 -32.69 26.01
C ALA A 957 5.65 -33.11 27.01
N LYS A 958 4.75 -34.04 26.66
CA LYS A 958 3.74 -34.58 27.60
C LYS A 958 4.36 -35.22 28.83
N ASN A 959 5.52 -35.88 28.70
CA ASN A 959 6.22 -36.45 29.85
C ASN A 959 6.76 -35.35 30.78
N PHE A 960 7.32 -34.27 30.23
CA PHE A 960 7.68 -33.08 31.01
C PHE A 960 6.48 -32.44 31.70
N LEU A 961 5.40 -32.20 30.97
CA LEU A 961 4.18 -31.59 31.51
C LEU A 961 3.61 -32.40 32.68
N LYS A 962 3.57 -33.74 32.56
CA LYS A 962 3.16 -34.62 33.66
C LYS A 962 4.08 -34.52 34.87
N ALA A 963 5.40 -34.52 34.65
CA ALA A 963 6.38 -34.41 35.73
C ALA A 963 6.28 -33.06 36.44
N MET A 964 6.09 -31.96 35.70
CA MET A 964 5.93 -30.61 36.24
C MET A 964 4.62 -30.40 36.99
N GLN A 965 3.55 -31.11 36.62
CA GLN A 965 2.26 -31.05 37.30
C GLN A 965 2.22 -31.88 38.59
N ALA A 966 3.13 -32.83 38.75
CA ALA A 966 3.20 -33.72 39.91
C ALA A 966 3.91 -33.12 41.13
N VAL A 967 4.47 -31.91 40.98
CA VAL A 967 5.18 -31.14 42.01
C VAL A 967 4.41 -29.86 42.28
#